data_AF-A0A6J0RJD1-F1
#
_entry.id   AF-A0A6J0RJD1-F1
#
_cell.length_a   1.000
_cell.length_b   1.000
_cell.length_c   1.000
_cell.angle_alpha   90.00
_cell.angle_beta   90.00
_cell.angle_gamma   90.00
#
_symmetry.space_group_name_H-M   'P 1'
#
loop_
_entity.id
_entity.type
_entity.pdbx_description
1 polymer ?
#
loop_
_entity_poly.entity_id
_entity_poly.type
_entity_poly.pdbx_seq_one_letter_code
_entity_poly.pdbx_strand_id
1 'polypeptide(L)'
;MWVFVKQCFLCVNVFFQVLAVFASGHGNAHSTLLLANSSHTTYSFHQMSECKHDEFYDLDTFSCVACGKEDENLQSTPDKFSCECAANYVTIALYDTQHHNPLCAEKCSDILSTDKGCQVATANNSKTHCDFKLVNFTDPNNDFTPRSVASTRPIRLTPAGMHANGICNICDLKYNYRYLDYCIANEVLKPYLKYNSFWQSTSANAVHFGDLKFVVFFCLALRNNTACSQLANLCIMSHYSSDKNSPCSAFLLTQVSDVAVKYASMDEHLRATKPSLFYKKGKETAKMLTEPLGVSPKQLQFFSTAYHLDGNLRRWGAFKMSHVNLCQMHAQSDAADWKPQQEIQFARFSKPIRCELTVENLIDLAKIYANNNFLSLFLNISRETSSDVKRVSLEALPILIEDITAENSRAPAAEWQLVKRFQLIEAQPRHARIHDQQSKYEDDFKLSLYRSLRYMESFEIHYEIHDHNQIGIPLVKLRYRHVDLSANATLNAVHPFKLQITFERIAEATQRKFMFEVMLPAFLFIALTMAMLQMLNYRKRHNALTTTTAAATECCTPSSCLLEFLLHLSSYTANAALLCFVLYILVYPVQFLTQRSLAITLPIIKDDQRSLEILIYAAVLLKLIFICVHFWRISHFDLFLIDWERPRSCEANHFTLKNNLDTSSVCSSVRTFATENISTWRIIFIANEWIRLSAKQKHSAAWQGLLVLPLVQVFLSARWISQDLALQLFFIVTTSLLIYIIQLLVCSFIFYRLFGDPLQKFIDLCSLSNISVFMLLEQSFGFYIHGRSPNGFADTDMYSMLAQMHRNSQHRCSRKGLLGDSDQQSYIILPPLNLRIYFEKLLAPYQRSYSISQAHFQKEINTIDAAMERSSATFNNLNRFLCAFIDHDVLSLLTGYQGYGLYNKRENFR
;
A
#
# COMPACT_ATOMS: atom_id res chain seq x y z
N MET A 1 -20.77 -30.55 16.74
CA MET A 1 -19.39 -30.18 17.08
C MET A 1 -18.37 -31.05 16.37
N TRP A 2 -18.45 -32.38 16.37
CA TRP A 2 -17.54 -33.23 15.56
C TRP A 2 -17.65 -33.01 14.04
N VAL A 3 -18.85 -32.76 13.52
CA VAL A 3 -19.07 -32.39 12.10
C VAL A 3 -18.53 -30.99 11.79
N PHE A 4 -18.66 -30.05 12.73
CA PHE A 4 -18.17 -28.68 12.60
C PHE A 4 -16.63 -28.61 12.72
N VAL A 5 -16.04 -29.42 13.59
CA VAL A 5 -14.58 -29.58 13.70
C VAL A 5 -14.03 -30.33 12.47
N LYS A 6 -14.73 -31.34 11.95
CA LYS A 6 -14.39 -31.97 10.65
C LYS A 6 -14.53 -30.99 9.49
N GLN A 7 -15.56 -30.15 9.44
CA GLN A 7 -15.74 -29.13 8.40
C GLN A 7 -14.72 -27.99 8.55
N CYS A 8 -14.36 -27.56 9.75
CA CYS A 8 -13.26 -26.63 9.96
C CYS A 8 -11.91 -27.26 9.59
N PHE A 9 -11.64 -28.53 9.90
CA PHE A 9 -10.43 -29.23 9.46
C PHE A 9 -10.43 -29.48 7.94
N LEU A 10 -11.57 -29.76 7.32
CA LEU A 10 -11.70 -29.89 5.87
C LEU A 10 -11.51 -28.53 5.19
N CYS A 11 -12.09 -27.45 5.72
CA CYS A 11 -11.90 -26.10 5.20
C CYS A 11 -10.47 -25.63 5.40
N VAL A 12 -9.81 -25.93 6.53
CA VAL A 12 -8.39 -25.62 6.75
C VAL A 12 -7.50 -26.46 5.84
N ASN A 13 -7.78 -27.76 5.64
CA ASN A 13 -7.02 -28.60 4.69
C ASN A 13 -7.25 -28.20 3.24
N VAL A 14 -8.48 -27.86 2.84
CA VAL A 14 -8.78 -27.34 1.50
C VAL A 14 -8.13 -25.98 1.30
N PHE A 15 -8.09 -25.13 2.33
CA PHE A 15 -7.39 -23.84 2.29
C PHE A 15 -5.87 -24.02 2.16
N PHE A 16 -5.26 -24.96 2.88
CA PHE A 16 -3.84 -25.30 2.74
C PHE A 16 -3.52 -26.02 1.42
N GLN A 17 -4.43 -26.84 0.89
CA GLN A 17 -4.27 -27.50 -0.42
C GLN A 17 -4.42 -26.52 -1.58
N VAL A 18 -5.33 -25.55 -1.50
CA VAL A 18 -5.44 -24.46 -2.48
C VAL A 18 -4.17 -23.60 -2.45
N LEU A 19 -3.63 -23.28 -1.27
CA LEU A 19 -2.33 -22.61 -1.11
C LEU A 19 -1.15 -23.42 -1.70
N ALA A 20 -1.17 -24.76 -1.55
CA ALA A 20 -0.14 -25.63 -2.11
C ALA A 20 -0.19 -25.73 -3.66
N VAL A 21 -1.39 -25.70 -4.25
CA VAL A 21 -1.58 -25.75 -5.71
C VAL A 21 -1.17 -24.43 -6.38
N PHE A 22 -1.32 -23.29 -5.70
CA PHE A 22 -0.85 -21.99 -6.21
C PHE A 22 0.67 -21.77 -6.07
N ALA A 23 1.35 -22.52 -5.19
CA ALA A 23 2.81 -22.46 -5.03
C ALA A 23 3.57 -23.23 -6.14
N SER A 24 2.89 -24.08 -6.91
CA SER A 24 3.49 -24.93 -7.96
C SER A 24 3.07 -24.54 -9.38
N GLY A 25 2.99 -23.24 -9.67
CA GLY A 25 2.85 -22.74 -11.04
C GLY A 25 4.15 -22.92 -11.83
N HIS A 26 4.35 -24.10 -12.41
CA HIS A 26 5.38 -24.35 -13.43
C HIS A 26 5.02 -23.59 -14.71
N GLY A 27 5.73 -22.49 -14.98
CA GLY A 27 5.71 -21.81 -16.27
C GLY A 27 7.05 -22.02 -16.98
N ASN A 28 7.14 -23.05 -17.81
CA ASN A 28 8.18 -23.13 -18.84
C ASN A 28 7.87 -22.06 -19.89
N ALA A 29 8.71 -21.04 -20.01
CA ALA A 29 8.67 -20.11 -21.13
C ALA A 29 10.07 -20.00 -21.74
N HIS A 30 10.16 -20.50 -22.97
CA HIS A 30 11.33 -20.39 -23.85
C HIS A 30 11.78 -18.94 -23.99
N SER A 31 13.08 -18.74 -23.79
CA SER A 31 13.80 -17.49 -24.09
C SER A 31 13.80 -17.24 -25.60
N THR A 32 12.95 -16.33 -26.08
CA THR A 32 13.06 -15.74 -27.41
C THR A 32 13.86 -14.45 -27.35
N LEU A 33 14.97 -14.51 -28.08
CA LEU A 33 15.91 -13.44 -28.40
C LEU A 33 15.16 -12.23 -29.00
N LEU A 34 15.11 -11.09 -28.31
CA LEU A 34 14.60 -9.83 -28.87
C LEU A 34 15.74 -9.04 -29.53
N LEU A 35 15.57 -8.87 -30.84
CA LEU A 35 16.34 -8.03 -31.74
C LEU A 35 16.26 -6.56 -31.37
N ALA A 36 17.41 -5.90 -31.40
CA ALA A 36 17.60 -4.47 -31.25
C ALA A 36 16.84 -3.69 -32.35
N ASN A 37 16.12 -2.63 -31.96
CA ASN A 37 15.72 -1.59 -32.89
C ASN A 37 15.70 -0.20 -32.22
N SER A 38 16.72 0.58 -32.58
CA SER A 38 16.78 2.04 -32.76
C SER A 38 15.90 2.97 -31.90
N SER A 39 16.25 3.09 -30.62
CA SER A 39 16.42 4.41 -30.01
C SER A 39 17.62 4.34 -29.05
N HIS A 40 18.66 5.15 -29.26
CA HIS A 40 19.87 5.12 -28.43
C HIS A 40 19.55 5.68 -27.04
N THR A 41 18.99 4.84 -26.16
CA THR A 41 18.79 5.12 -24.73
C THR A 41 19.80 4.35 -23.87
N THR A 42 20.28 3.21 -24.38
CA THR A 42 21.34 2.40 -23.78
C THR A 42 22.70 2.72 -24.40
N TYR A 43 23.69 2.96 -23.55
CA TYR A 43 25.08 3.24 -23.93
C TYR A 43 26.00 2.14 -23.38
N SER A 44 26.94 1.64 -24.19
CA SER A 44 28.01 0.77 -23.72
C SER A 44 29.06 1.61 -23.00
N PHE A 45 29.30 1.35 -21.72
CA PHE A 45 30.24 2.13 -20.93
C PHE A 45 31.66 1.54 -21.03
N HIS A 46 32.58 2.32 -21.59
CA HIS A 46 34.02 2.03 -21.59
C HIS A 46 34.74 2.91 -20.57
N GLN A 47 35.81 2.40 -19.96
CA GLN A 47 36.67 3.24 -19.12
C GLN A 47 37.59 4.09 -20.01
N MET A 48 37.75 5.37 -19.67
CA MET A 48 38.60 6.31 -20.41
C MET A 48 40.07 5.86 -20.52
N SER A 49 40.55 5.07 -19.54
CA SER A 49 41.90 4.47 -19.56
C SER A 49 42.09 3.42 -20.66
N GLU A 50 41.01 2.83 -21.17
CA GLU A 50 41.04 1.79 -22.20
C GLU A 50 41.16 2.36 -23.62
N CYS A 51 40.94 3.67 -23.82
CA CYS A 51 41.08 4.28 -25.15
C CYS A 51 42.53 4.31 -25.61
N LYS A 52 42.74 3.95 -26.88
CA LYS A 52 44.04 4.00 -27.54
C LYS A 52 44.53 5.44 -27.76
N HIS A 53 45.76 5.61 -28.23
CA HIS A 53 46.35 6.94 -28.47
C HIS A 53 45.71 7.71 -29.63
N ASP A 54 45.15 7.00 -30.60
CA ASP A 54 44.41 7.49 -31.77
C ASP A 54 42.90 7.63 -31.52
N GLU A 55 42.45 7.40 -30.28
CA GLU A 55 41.04 7.45 -29.90
C GLU A 55 40.80 8.53 -28.84
N PHE A 56 39.73 9.30 -28.99
CA PHE A 56 39.21 10.21 -27.98
C PHE A 56 37.96 9.64 -27.33
N TYR A 57 37.65 10.06 -26.11
CA TYR A 57 36.49 9.60 -25.36
C TYR A 57 35.27 10.51 -25.63
N ASP A 58 34.24 9.98 -26.29
CA ASP A 58 32.98 10.72 -26.54
C ASP A 58 32.05 10.62 -25.32
N LEU A 59 31.81 11.76 -24.67
CA LEU A 59 30.90 11.86 -23.51
C LEU A 59 29.42 11.70 -23.89
N ASP A 60 29.06 11.83 -25.17
CA ASP A 60 27.69 11.63 -25.63
C ASP A 60 27.36 10.15 -25.89
N THR A 61 28.37 9.30 -26.12
CA THR A 61 28.21 7.85 -26.35
C THR A 61 28.85 6.97 -25.28
N PHE A 62 29.66 7.53 -24.37
CA PHE A 62 30.44 6.83 -23.34
C PHE A 62 31.40 5.77 -23.90
N SER A 63 31.92 6.02 -25.10
CA SER A 63 32.80 5.10 -25.84
C SER A 63 34.03 5.81 -26.40
N CYS A 64 35.11 5.04 -26.61
CA CYS A 64 36.28 5.51 -27.37
C CYS A 64 35.93 5.60 -28.86
N VAL A 65 36.21 6.73 -29.49
CA VAL A 65 35.96 7.01 -30.90
C VAL A 65 37.28 7.39 -31.56
N ALA A 66 37.57 6.83 -32.74
CA ALA A 66 38.78 7.15 -33.48
C ALA A 66 38.79 8.62 -33.92
N CYS A 67 39.95 9.26 -33.80
CA CYS A 67 40.12 10.68 -34.13
C CYS A 67 39.96 11.00 -35.62
N GLY A 68 39.96 10.00 -36.51
CA GLY A 68 39.85 10.16 -37.95
C GLY A 68 40.22 8.84 -38.65
N LYS A 69 40.40 8.88 -39.97
CA LYS A 69 41.05 7.76 -40.68
C LYS A 69 42.55 7.79 -40.41
N GLU A 70 43.23 6.64 -40.52
CA GLU A 70 44.69 6.56 -40.31
C GLU A 70 45.47 7.55 -41.20
N ASP A 71 44.98 7.84 -42.41
CA ASP A 71 45.58 8.76 -43.38
C ASP A 71 45.51 10.26 -42.97
N GLU A 72 44.74 10.61 -41.93
CA GLU A 72 44.52 12.01 -41.50
C GLU A 72 45.57 12.50 -40.48
N ASN A 73 46.48 11.63 -40.01
CA ASN A 73 47.60 11.96 -39.12
C ASN A 73 47.19 12.68 -37.82
N LEU A 74 46.11 12.20 -37.19
CA LEU A 74 45.53 12.74 -35.97
C LEU A 74 45.89 11.87 -34.75
N GLN A 75 46.07 12.52 -33.60
CA GLN A 75 46.25 11.89 -32.30
C GLN A 75 45.26 12.47 -31.29
N SER A 76 44.94 11.72 -30.23
CA SER A 76 44.15 12.26 -29.13
C SER A 76 44.95 13.31 -28.35
N THR A 77 44.26 14.33 -27.85
CA THR A 77 44.83 15.30 -26.92
C THR A 77 45.23 14.62 -25.60
N PRO A 78 46.15 15.20 -24.78
CA PRO A 78 46.57 14.58 -23.51
C PRO A 78 45.43 14.34 -22.51
N ASP A 79 44.36 15.14 -22.59
CA ASP A 79 43.11 14.97 -21.84
C ASP A 79 42.14 13.96 -22.50
N LYS A 80 42.46 13.38 -23.66
CA LYS A 80 41.70 12.41 -24.46
C LYS A 80 40.26 12.81 -24.81
N PHE A 81 39.90 14.08 -24.77
CA PHE A 81 38.53 14.54 -25.10
C PHE A 81 38.40 15.15 -26.50
N SER A 82 39.53 15.39 -27.17
CA SER A 82 39.56 15.95 -28.52
C SER A 82 40.73 15.39 -29.32
N CYS A 83 40.81 15.77 -30.58
CA CYS A 83 41.84 15.31 -31.50
C CYS A 83 42.71 16.49 -31.93
N GLU A 84 44.01 16.25 -32.00
CA GLU A 84 45.02 17.18 -32.46
C GLU A 84 45.90 16.54 -33.54
N CYS A 85 46.65 17.36 -34.30
CA CYS A 85 47.60 16.82 -35.27
C CYS A 85 48.76 16.12 -34.57
N ALA A 86 49.23 15.00 -35.12
CA ALA A 86 50.39 14.28 -34.62
C ALA A 86 51.66 15.17 -34.57
N ALA A 87 52.62 14.85 -33.71
CA ALA A 87 53.78 15.70 -33.39
C ALA A 87 54.57 16.24 -34.61
N ASN A 88 54.62 15.49 -35.71
CA ASN A 88 55.33 15.84 -36.95
C ASN A 88 54.51 16.70 -37.94
N TYR A 89 53.27 17.04 -37.60
CA TYR A 89 52.34 17.78 -38.44
C TYR A 89 51.94 19.12 -37.81
N VAL A 90 51.47 20.07 -38.63
CA VAL A 90 50.91 21.36 -38.22
C VAL A 90 49.47 21.47 -38.69
N THR A 91 48.61 22.04 -37.83
CA THR A 91 47.21 22.32 -38.16
C THR A 91 47.09 23.47 -39.16
N ILE A 92 46.54 23.20 -40.35
CA ILE A 92 46.28 24.18 -41.41
C ILE A 92 44.87 24.78 -41.27
N ALA A 93 43.92 23.97 -40.80
CA ALA A 93 42.56 24.40 -40.51
C ALA A 93 42.08 23.69 -39.25
N LEU A 94 41.44 24.45 -38.35
CA LEU A 94 40.85 23.91 -37.13
C LEU A 94 39.52 23.20 -37.41
N TYR A 95 38.84 23.57 -38.49
CA TYR A 95 37.58 22.98 -38.93
C TYR A 95 37.38 23.19 -40.43
N ASP A 96 36.91 22.16 -41.11
CA ASP A 96 36.34 22.23 -42.45
C ASP A 96 35.00 21.47 -42.47
N THR A 97 33.98 22.03 -43.11
CA THR A 97 32.71 21.34 -43.35
C THR A 97 32.83 19.97 -44.03
N GLN A 98 33.89 19.72 -44.82
CA GLN A 98 34.14 18.42 -45.44
C GLN A 98 34.90 17.44 -44.52
N HIS A 99 35.78 17.96 -43.66
CA HIS A 99 36.60 17.20 -42.73
C HIS A 99 36.41 17.80 -41.33
N HIS A 100 35.52 17.20 -40.52
CA HIS A 100 35.14 17.69 -39.18
C HIS A 100 36.30 17.79 -38.20
N ASN A 101 37.43 17.15 -38.52
CA ASN A 101 38.66 17.13 -37.76
C ASN A 101 39.65 18.21 -38.22
N PRO A 102 40.64 18.60 -37.38
CA PRO A 102 41.67 19.53 -37.82
C PRO A 102 42.44 18.96 -39.02
N LEU A 103 42.67 19.79 -40.03
CA LEU A 103 43.45 19.42 -41.21
C LEU A 103 44.94 19.59 -40.91
N CYS A 104 45.71 18.52 -41.06
CA CYS A 104 47.13 18.45 -40.71
C CYS A 104 48.03 18.41 -41.97
N ALA A 105 49.10 19.20 -42.01
CA ALA A 105 50.17 19.09 -43.01
C ALA A 105 51.52 18.80 -42.34
N GLU A 106 52.38 18.08 -43.06
CA GLU A 106 53.70 17.68 -42.58
C GLU A 106 54.62 18.90 -42.35
N LYS A 107 55.40 18.89 -41.26
CA LYS A 107 56.43 19.90 -40.98
C LYS A 107 57.65 19.66 -41.87
N CYS A 108 57.92 20.54 -42.83
CA CYS A 108 59.15 20.45 -43.63
C CYS A 108 60.35 20.99 -42.82
N SER A 109 61.45 20.23 -42.79
CA SER A 109 62.76 20.70 -42.30
C SER A 109 63.61 21.18 -43.48
N ASP A 110 63.78 22.50 -43.59
CA ASP A 110 64.71 23.27 -44.45
C ASP A 110 64.86 23.01 -45.97
N ILE A 111 64.46 24.07 -46.71
CA ILE A 111 65.06 24.76 -47.88
C ILE A 111 65.27 24.05 -49.23
N LEU A 112 65.32 22.73 -49.37
CA LEU A 112 65.51 22.14 -50.72
C LEU A 112 64.66 20.89 -51.00
N SER A 113 63.36 21.09 -51.24
CA SER A 113 62.60 20.16 -52.07
C SER A 113 61.56 20.89 -52.92
N THR A 114 61.76 20.84 -54.23
CA THR A 114 60.78 21.22 -55.26
C THR A 114 59.77 20.10 -55.46
N ASP A 115 59.13 19.64 -54.38
CA ASP A 115 57.99 18.72 -54.46
C ASP A 115 56.73 19.37 -53.90
N LYS A 116 55.71 19.43 -54.76
CA LYS A 116 54.43 20.08 -54.51
C LYS A 116 53.63 19.26 -53.49
N GLY A 117 53.87 19.51 -52.21
CA GLY A 117 53.06 18.89 -51.14
C GLY A 117 53.39 19.35 -49.72
N CYS A 118 54.55 19.96 -49.48
CA CYS A 118 55.00 20.32 -48.14
C CYS A 118 54.96 21.85 -47.94
N GLN A 119 54.33 22.34 -46.86
CA GLN A 119 54.34 23.76 -46.50
C GLN A 119 55.54 24.06 -45.60
N VAL A 120 56.48 24.85 -46.11
CA VAL A 120 57.64 25.31 -45.36
C VAL A 120 57.17 26.18 -44.20
N ALA A 121 57.36 25.71 -42.97
CA ALA A 121 57.34 26.57 -41.79
C ALA A 121 58.59 27.45 -41.85
N THR A 122 58.52 28.60 -42.52
CA THR A 122 59.63 29.53 -42.58
C THR A 122 59.93 30.02 -41.16
N ALA A 123 61.05 29.54 -40.61
CA ALA A 123 61.70 30.11 -39.44
C ALA A 123 62.29 31.48 -39.81
N ASN A 124 61.43 32.47 -40.07
CA ASN A 124 61.84 33.87 -40.17
C ASN A 124 61.17 34.68 -39.06
N ASN A 125 61.99 35.53 -38.43
CA ASN A 125 61.76 36.31 -37.21
C ASN A 125 60.64 37.36 -37.27
N SER A 126 59.43 36.96 -37.62
CA SER A 126 58.22 37.69 -37.28
C SER A 126 57.08 36.68 -37.14
N LYS A 127 56.99 36.03 -35.96
CA LYS A 127 55.70 35.53 -35.48
C LYS A 127 54.78 36.75 -35.38
N THR A 128 54.06 37.07 -36.45
CA THR A 128 52.88 37.93 -36.34
C THR A 128 51.87 37.11 -35.55
N HIS A 129 51.90 37.31 -34.23
CA HIS A 129 50.89 36.79 -33.33
C HIS A 129 49.54 37.33 -33.84
N CYS A 130 48.75 36.47 -34.46
CA CYS A 130 47.41 36.82 -34.89
C CYS A 130 46.51 36.94 -33.66
N ASP A 131 45.81 38.06 -33.51
CA ASP A 131 44.90 38.27 -32.38
C ASP A 131 43.56 37.54 -32.57
N PHE A 132 43.20 37.19 -33.81
CA PHE A 132 41.90 36.58 -34.13
C PHE A 132 42.00 35.33 -35.01
N LYS A 133 41.12 34.37 -34.75
CA LYS A 133 40.78 33.25 -35.64
C LYS A 133 39.72 33.71 -36.63
N LEU A 134 39.98 33.55 -37.92
CA LEU A 134 39.06 33.98 -38.98
C LEU A 134 38.10 32.85 -39.36
N VAL A 135 36.81 33.17 -39.44
CA VAL A 135 35.76 32.27 -39.92
C VAL A 135 35.18 32.85 -41.21
N ASN A 136 35.45 32.18 -42.33
CA ASN A 136 34.95 32.59 -43.63
C ASN A 136 34.54 31.37 -44.48
N PHE A 137 33.80 31.60 -45.56
CA PHE A 137 33.58 30.57 -46.59
C PHE A 137 34.89 30.29 -47.34
N THR A 138 35.13 29.03 -47.70
CA THR A 138 36.26 28.67 -48.58
C THR A 138 36.08 29.29 -49.97
N ASP A 139 37.14 29.87 -50.51
CA ASP A 139 37.16 30.34 -51.91
C ASP A 139 37.00 29.12 -52.84
N PRO A 140 36.03 29.11 -53.77
CA PRO A 140 35.91 28.02 -54.72
C PRO A 140 37.08 28.10 -55.71
N ASN A 141 38.04 27.18 -55.61
CA ASN A 141 38.83 26.84 -56.79
C ASN A 141 37.87 26.41 -57.91
N ASN A 142 38.22 26.78 -59.15
CA ASN A 142 37.43 26.85 -60.40
C ASN A 142 36.53 25.65 -60.83
N ASP A 143 36.29 24.63 -60.01
CA ASP A 143 35.56 23.41 -60.40
C ASP A 143 34.09 23.31 -59.91
N PHE A 144 33.55 24.34 -59.27
CA PHE A 144 32.16 24.28 -58.79
C PHE A 144 31.16 25.02 -59.70
N THR A 145 30.25 24.26 -60.32
CA THR A 145 29.14 24.79 -61.11
C THR A 145 28.08 25.46 -60.21
N PRO A 146 27.58 26.67 -60.54
CA PRO A 146 26.75 27.47 -59.64
C PRO A 146 25.26 27.15 -59.83
N ARG A 147 24.81 25.93 -59.49
CA ARG A 147 23.38 25.62 -59.44
C ARG A 147 23.02 24.56 -58.39
N SER A 148 23.04 24.94 -57.11
CA SER A 148 21.98 24.58 -56.15
C SER A 148 22.22 25.27 -54.80
N VAL A 149 21.17 25.92 -54.30
CA VAL A 149 20.88 26.31 -52.91
C VAL A 149 22.00 27.01 -52.11
N ALA A 150 21.73 28.26 -51.72
CA ALA A 150 22.59 29.15 -50.94
C ALA A 150 22.90 28.71 -49.48
N SER A 151 22.97 27.41 -49.16
CA SER A 151 23.19 26.92 -47.78
C SER A 151 24.41 26.02 -47.58
N THR A 152 25.22 25.74 -48.59
CA THR A 152 26.34 24.77 -48.49
C THR A 152 27.64 25.29 -49.09
N ARG A 153 28.03 26.52 -48.77
CA ARG A 153 29.43 26.93 -48.97
C ARG A 153 30.27 26.34 -47.83
N PRO A 154 31.41 25.69 -48.12
CA PRO A 154 32.23 25.11 -47.08
C PRO A 154 32.73 26.19 -46.13
N ILE A 155 32.63 25.96 -44.82
CA ILE A 155 33.13 26.89 -43.79
C ILE A 155 34.49 26.39 -43.36
N ARG A 156 35.50 27.26 -43.41
CA ARG A 156 36.85 26.97 -42.94
C ARG A 156 37.21 27.88 -41.78
N LEU A 157 37.63 27.28 -40.67
CA LEU A 157 38.18 27.97 -39.51
C LEU A 157 39.70 27.86 -39.54
N THR A 158 40.39 29.00 -39.70
CA THR A 158 41.86 29.02 -39.72
C THR A 158 42.44 29.32 -38.33
N PRO A 159 43.54 28.66 -37.93
CA PRO A 159 44.21 28.94 -36.67
C PRO A 159 44.85 30.33 -36.67
N ALA A 160 44.95 30.93 -35.48
CA ALA A 160 45.66 32.19 -35.27
C ALA A 160 47.16 31.99 -35.57
N GLY A 161 47.65 32.57 -36.67
CA GLY A 161 49.08 32.58 -37.03
C GLY A 161 49.38 32.23 -38.49
N MET A 162 48.42 31.69 -39.26
CA MET A 162 48.63 31.31 -40.66
C MET A 162 47.89 32.24 -41.62
N HIS A 163 48.55 33.31 -42.07
CA HIS A 163 48.06 34.11 -43.19
C HIS A 163 49.20 34.56 -44.09
N ALA A 164 49.05 34.31 -45.40
CA ALA A 164 49.96 34.82 -46.43
C ALA A 164 49.82 36.35 -46.65
N ASN A 165 48.77 36.99 -46.11
CA ASN A 165 48.37 38.36 -46.50
C ASN A 165 48.30 39.40 -45.36
N GLY A 166 48.73 39.11 -44.13
CA GLY A 166 48.87 40.13 -43.06
C GLY A 166 47.58 40.71 -42.43
N ILE A 167 46.37 40.24 -42.80
CA ILE A 167 45.07 40.73 -42.29
C ILE A 167 44.62 39.93 -41.05
N CYS A 168 45.46 39.82 -40.03
CA CYS A 168 45.22 38.91 -38.90
C CYS A 168 44.95 39.61 -37.55
N ASN A 169 45.19 40.92 -37.48
CA ASN A 169 45.15 41.68 -36.22
C ASN A 169 43.95 42.64 -36.13
N ILE A 170 43.15 42.80 -37.19
CA ILE A 170 42.02 43.74 -37.24
C ILE A 170 40.78 43.03 -37.77
N CYS A 171 39.77 42.85 -36.90
CA CYS A 171 38.43 42.42 -37.32
C CYS A 171 37.58 43.65 -37.66
N ASP A 172 37.36 43.91 -38.95
CA ASP A 172 36.52 45.04 -39.39
C ASP A 172 35.05 44.80 -39.02
N LEU A 173 34.58 45.50 -37.98
CA LEU A 173 33.22 45.40 -37.45
C LEU A 173 32.14 45.89 -38.43
N LYS A 174 32.52 46.57 -39.52
CA LYS A 174 31.58 46.99 -40.57
C LYS A 174 31.05 45.81 -41.39
N TYR A 175 31.87 44.77 -41.56
CA TYR A 175 31.57 43.62 -42.40
C TYR A 175 31.58 42.29 -41.64
N ASN A 176 32.19 42.25 -40.46
CA ASN A 176 32.38 41.05 -39.65
C ASN A 176 31.84 41.26 -38.23
N TYR A 177 31.48 40.16 -37.56
CA TYR A 177 31.16 40.12 -36.15
C TYR A 177 32.36 39.63 -35.35
N ARG A 178 32.66 40.31 -34.23
CA ARG A 178 33.66 39.87 -33.26
C ARG A 178 32.97 39.12 -32.12
N TYR A 179 33.45 37.93 -31.81
CA TYR A 179 33.05 37.15 -30.63
C TYR A 179 34.26 36.46 -30.04
N LEU A 180 34.64 36.81 -28.81
CA LEU A 180 35.89 36.35 -28.17
C LEU A 180 37.11 36.62 -29.08
N ASP A 181 37.88 35.57 -29.38
CA ASP A 181 39.03 35.52 -30.28
C ASP A 181 38.64 35.21 -31.74
N TYR A 182 37.35 35.19 -32.08
CA TYR A 182 36.86 34.91 -33.44
C TYR A 182 36.42 36.18 -34.17
N CYS A 183 36.80 36.27 -35.45
CA CYS A 183 36.26 37.22 -36.41
C CYS A 183 35.42 36.47 -37.45
N ILE A 184 34.09 36.67 -37.42
CA ILE A 184 33.11 35.91 -38.20
C ILE A 184 32.53 36.79 -39.30
N ALA A 185 32.62 36.36 -40.56
CA ALA A 185 32.02 37.09 -41.67
C ALA A 185 30.48 37.20 -41.54
N ASN A 186 29.91 38.37 -41.82
CA ASN A 186 28.46 38.61 -41.70
C ASN A 186 27.61 37.62 -42.52
N GLU A 187 28.04 37.30 -43.75
CA GLU A 187 27.32 36.34 -44.62
C GLU A 187 27.24 34.93 -44.00
N VAL A 188 28.22 34.54 -43.18
CA VAL A 188 28.24 33.24 -42.50
C VAL A 188 27.25 33.22 -41.32
N LEU A 189 27.13 34.33 -40.59
CA LEU A 189 26.29 34.43 -39.38
C LEU A 189 24.81 34.75 -39.69
N LYS A 190 24.51 35.30 -40.87
CA LYS A 190 23.18 35.79 -41.27
C LYS A 190 22.00 34.83 -40.97
N PRO A 191 22.09 33.50 -41.22
CA PRO A 191 21.00 32.56 -40.89
C PRO A 191 20.67 32.43 -39.40
N TYR A 192 21.63 32.80 -38.53
CA TYR A 192 21.56 32.65 -37.07
C TYR A 192 21.14 33.94 -36.35
N LEU A 193 21.03 35.07 -37.07
CA LEU A 193 20.63 36.35 -36.47
C LEU A 193 19.20 36.33 -35.90
N LYS A 194 18.33 35.44 -36.39
CA LYS A 194 16.96 35.26 -35.89
C LYS A 194 16.88 34.95 -34.39
N TYR A 195 17.91 34.32 -33.83
CA TYR A 195 17.96 33.97 -32.40
C TYR A 195 18.10 35.20 -31.48
N ASN A 196 18.53 36.36 -31.99
CA ASN A 196 18.55 37.61 -31.22
C ASN A 196 17.15 38.09 -30.81
N SER A 197 16.10 37.62 -31.50
CA SER A 197 14.72 38.04 -31.22
C SER A 197 14.08 37.29 -30.05
N PHE A 198 14.78 36.32 -29.45
CA PHE A 198 14.26 35.58 -28.32
C PHE A 198 14.39 36.38 -27.02
N TRP A 199 13.23 36.59 -26.38
CA TRP A 199 13.11 37.26 -25.09
C TRP A 199 12.26 36.39 -24.19
N GLN A 200 12.74 36.06 -23.01
CA GLN A 200 11.93 35.32 -22.04
C GLN A 200 11.09 36.31 -21.22
N SER A 201 9.79 36.34 -21.48
CA SER A 201 8.80 37.13 -20.72
C SER A 201 8.43 36.40 -19.43
N THR A 202 9.34 36.35 -18.46
CA THR A 202 9.00 36.02 -17.07
C THR A 202 9.12 37.30 -16.25
N SER A 203 7.98 37.99 -16.10
CA SER A 203 7.73 39.22 -15.33
C SER A 203 8.67 40.43 -15.60
N ALA A 204 8.10 41.46 -16.23
CA ALA A 204 8.48 42.89 -16.26
C ALA A 204 9.94 43.34 -16.52
N ASN A 205 10.92 42.48 -16.84
CA ASN A 205 12.17 42.83 -17.52
C ASN A 205 12.78 41.58 -18.15
N ALA A 206 12.88 41.55 -19.48
CA ALA A 206 13.32 40.39 -20.24
C ALA A 206 14.83 40.10 -20.05
N VAL A 207 15.20 38.83 -19.84
CA VAL A 207 16.59 38.38 -19.90
C VAL A 207 17.00 38.31 -21.37
N HIS A 208 18.02 39.08 -21.75
CA HIS A 208 18.57 39.07 -23.10
C HIS A 208 19.59 37.95 -23.25
N PHE A 209 19.30 36.95 -24.09
CA PHE A 209 20.23 35.89 -24.48
C PHE A 209 21.13 36.37 -25.63
N GLY A 210 21.82 37.51 -25.46
CA GLY A 210 22.46 38.26 -26.55
C GLY A 210 23.52 37.51 -27.37
N ASP A 211 24.14 36.50 -26.77
CA ASP A 211 25.17 35.67 -27.40
C ASP A 211 24.61 34.39 -28.02
N LEU A 212 23.29 34.16 -27.96
CA LEU A 212 22.66 32.93 -28.44
C LEU A 212 22.95 32.65 -29.92
N LYS A 213 22.97 33.68 -30.78
CA LYS A 213 23.33 33.54 -32.20
C LYS A 213 24.71 32.92 -32.41
N PHE A 214 25.68 33.25 -31.55
CA PHE A 214 27.05 32.75 -31.65
C PHE A 214 27.09 31.31 -31.15
N VAL A 215 26.49 31.04 -29.98
CA VAL A 215 26.42 29.67 -29.43
C VAL A 215 25.74 28.71 -30.40
N VAL A 216 24.62 29.13 -31.01
CA VAL A 216 23.93 28.32 -32.03
C VAL A 216 24.78 28.14 -33.27
N PHE A 217 25.49 29.18 -33.73
CA PHE A 217 26.42 29.07 -34.85
C PHE A 217 27.53 28.05 -34.58
N PHE A 218 28.23 28.15 -33.43
CA PHE A 218 29.29 27.22 -33.06
C PHE A 218 28.78 25.78 -32.87
N CYS A 219 27.54 25.60 -32.39
CA CYS A 219 26.95 24.27 -32.27
C CYS A 219 26.50 23.69 -33.63
N LEU A 220 25.66 24.40 -34.37
CA LEU A 220 25.01 23.85 -35.57
C LEU A 220 25.90 23.89 -36.81
N ALA A 221 26.69 24.96 -36.99
CA ALA A 221 27.54 25.13 -38.15
C ALA A 221 28.92 24.47 -37.97
N LEU A 222 29.53 24.64 -36.78
CA LEU A 222 30.88 24.14 -36.50
C LEU A 222 30.90 22.81 -35.72
N ARG A 223 29.74 22.27 -35.33
CA ARG A 223 29.60 21.00 -34.59
C ARG A 223 30.48 20.91 -33.34
N ASN A 224 30.68 22.03 -32.66
CA ASN A 224 31.46 22.04 -31.42
C ASN A 224 30.62 21.49 -30.24
N ASN A 225 31.08 20.41 -29.63
CA ASN A 225 30.39 19.72 -28.53
C ASN A 225 30.18 20.60 -27.30
N THR A 226 31.15 21.47 -26.97
CA THR A 226 31.04 22.38 -25.82
C THR A 226 29.98 23.44 -26.06
N ALA A 227 29.99 24.06 -27.26
CA ALA A 227 28.97 25.03 -27.66
C ALA A 227 27.57 24.40 -27.75
N CYS A 228 27.47 23.14 -28.20
CA CYS A 228 26.20 22.42 -28.21
C CYS A 228 25.71 22.08 -26.79
N SER A 229 26.61 21.74 -25.89
CA SER A 229 26.29 21.56 -24.47
C SER A 229 25.84 22.87 -23.82
N GLN A 230 26.49 23.99 -24.16
CA GLN A 230 26.06 25.34 -23.76
C GLN A 230 24.65 25.64 -24.28
N LEU A 231 24.37 25.36 -25.55
CA LEU A 231 23.04 25.55 -26.15
C LEU A 231 21.97 24.72 -25.43
N ALA A 232 22.28 23.47 -25.08
CA ALA A 232 21.40 22.61 -24.31
C ALA A 232 21.13 23.17 -22.91
N ASN A 233 22.15 23.71 -22.23
CA ASN A 233 22.01 24.30 -20.91
C ASN A 233 21.18 25.61 -20.95
N LEU A 234 21.36 26.43 -21.99
CA LEU A 234 20.51 27.60 -22.25
C LEU A 234 19.05 27.21 -22.54
N CYS A 235 18.81 26.07 -23.20
CA CYS A 235 17.46 25.54 -23.37
C CYS A 235 16.79 25.22 -22.02
N ILE A 236 17.53 24.62 -21.08
CA ILE A 236 17.03 24.32 -19.74
C ILE A 236 16.75 25.62 -18.97
N MET A 237 17.63 26.63 -19.05
CA MET A 237 17.38 27.95 -18.46
C MET A 237 16.16 28.65 -19.07
N SER A 238 15.89 28.44 -20.36
CA SER A 238 14.65 28.93 -20.99
C SER A 238 13.38 28.17 -20.56
N HIS A 239 13.49 27.29 -19.56
CA HIS A 239 12.44 26.38 -19.11
C HIS A 239 11.87 25.53 -20.26
N TYR A 240 12.73 25.06 -21.16
CA TYR A 240 12.32 24.26 -22.33
C TYR A 240 11.30 24.97 -23.24
N SER A 241 11.43 26.29 -23.43
CA SER A 241 10.50 27.08 -24.25
C SER A 241 10.35 26.52 -25.66
N SER A 242 9.10 26.35 -26.10
CA SER A 242 8.73 25.90 -27.45
C SER A 242 8.75 27.01 -28.52
N ASP A 243 9.21 28.22 -28.19
CA ASP A 243 9.21 29.33 -29.14
C ASP A 243 10.15 29.08 -30.33
N LYS A 244 9.78 29.54 -31.52
CA LYS A 244 10.53 29.27 -32.77
C LYS A 244 12.00 29.73 -32.73
N ASN A 245 12.29 30.80 -31.99
CA ASN A 245 13.64 31.36 -31.86
C ASN A 245 14.28 31.04 -30.50
N SER A 246 13.67 30.16 -29.69
CA SER A 246 14.24 29.75 -28.41
C SER A 246 15.53 28.95 -28.60
N PRO A 247 16.41 28.87 -27.59
CA PRO A 247 17.55 27.95 -27.59
C PRO A 247 17.15 26.48 -27.77
N CYS A 248 15.90 26.10 -27.47
CA CYS A 248 15.40 24.74 -27.60
C CYS A 248 14.94 24.38 -29.02
N SER A 249 14.70 25.36 -29.89
CA SER A 249 14.05 25.15 -31.19
C SER A 249 14.84 24.18 -32.08
N ALA A 250 16.18 24.23 -32.05
CA ALA A 250 17.04 23.33 -32.78
C ALA A 250 16.89 21.86 -32.33
N PHE A 251 16.80 21.63 -31.01
CA PHE A 251 16.59 20.30 -30.44
C PHE A 251 15.17 19.79 -30.70
N LEU A 252 14.15 20.64 -30.55
CA LEU A 252 12.75 20.27 -30.82
C LEU A 252 12.54 19.89 -32.30
N LEU A 253 13.13 20.66 -33.22
CA LEU A 253 13.06 20.38 -34.65
C LEU A 253 13.73 19.05 -35.00
N THR A 254 14.93 18.78 -34.46
CA THR A 254 15.72 17.61 -34.86
C THR A 254 15.42 16.33 -34.07
N GLN A 255 14.94 16.43 -32.83
CA GLN A 255 14.74 15.28 -31.92
C GLN A 255 13.27 14.93 -31.70
N VAL A 256 12.35 15.90 -31.83
CA VAL A 256 10.92 15.71 -31.52
C VAL A 256 10.05 15.71 -32.78
N SER A 257 10.42 16.46 -33.83
CA SER A 257 9.57 16.57 -35.03
C SER A 257 9.76 15.40 -36.01
N ASP A 258 8.66 14.74 -36.37
CA ASP A 258 8.66 13.63 -37.36
C ASP A 258 8.99 14.12 -38.78
N VAL A 259 8.70 15.40 -39.07
CA VAL A 259 8.92 16.01 -40.38
C VAL A 259 10.40 16.10 -40.71
N ALA A 260 11.25 16.48 -39.75
CA ALA A 260 12.69 16.56 -39.97
C ALA A 260 13.29 15.20 -40.33
N VAL A 261 12.88 14.12 -39.67
CA VAL A 261 13.45 12.77 -39.86
C VAL A 261 13.15 12.21 -41.26
N LYS A 262 11.98 12.51 -41.82
CA LYS A 262 11.59 12.04 -43.16
C LYS A 262 12.42 12.65 -44.29
N TYR A 263 12.96 13.85 -44.08
CA TYR A 263 13.90 14.52 -45.00
C TYR A 263 15.37 14.34 -44.59
N ALA A 264 15.65 13.97 -43.32
CA ALA A 264 17.00 13.72 -42.80
C ALA A 264 17.67 12.48 -43.40
N SER A 265 16.90 11.48 -43.83
CA SER A 265 17.46 10.28 -44.50
C SER A 265 18.04 10.59 -45.87
N MET A 266 17.79 11.78 -46.43
CA MET A 266 18.26 12.20 -47.75
C MET A 266 19.39 13.23 -47.70
N ASP A 267 19.70 13.81 -46.53
CA ASP A 267 20.67 14.89 -46.40
C ASP A 267 21.53 14.73 -45.13
N GLU A 268 22.85 14.61 -45.28
CA GLU A 268 23.81 14.45 -44.17
C GLU A 268 23.80 15.64 -43.19
N HIS A 269 23.19 16.75 -43.61
CA HIS A 269 23.05 18.00 -42.88
C HIS A 269 21.93 17.99 -41.83
N LEU A 270 21.04 16.99 -41.83
CA LEU A 270 19.93 16.86 -40.89
C LEU A 270 20.15 15.78 -39.80
N ARG A 271 21.41 15.49 -39.44
CA ARG A 271 21.72 14.65 -38.28
C ARG A 271 21.17 15.27 -36.99
N ALA A 272 20.64 14.44 -36.10
CA ALA A 272 20.12 14.88 -34.81
C ALA A 272 21.19 15.67 -34.02
N THR A 273 20.81 16.82 -33.49
CA THR A 273 21.69 17.65 -32.66
C THR A 273 22.12 16.87 -31.41
N LYS A 274 23.42 16.83 -31.13
CA LYS A 274 23.98 16.30 -29.88
C LYS A 274 24.23 17.46 -28.89
N PRO A 275 24.16 17.27 -27.56
CA PRO A 275 23.67 16.08 -26.87
C PRO A 275 22.14 15.90 -27.03
N SER A 276 21.65 14.67 -26.90
CA SER A 276 20.21 14.42 -26.93
C SER A 276 19.53 15.01 -25.69
N LEU A 277 18.53 15.89 -25.86
CA LEU A 277 17.87 16.58 -24.76
C LEU A 277 16.42 16.11 -24.56
N PHE A 278 15.73 15.76 -25.64
CA PHE A 278 14.34 15.31 -25.62
C PHE A 278 14.22 13.83 -26.03
N TYR A 279 13.20 13.16 -25.46
CA TYR A 279 12.70 11.91 -26.02
C TYR A 279 11.65 12.21 -27.09
N LYS A 280 11.48 11.28 -28.03
CA LYS A 280 10.39 11.35 -29.01
C LYS A 280 9.04 11.27 -28.31
N LYS A 281 8.01 11.92 -28.85
CA LYS A 281 6.63 11.74 -28.39
C LYS A 281 5.99 10.55 -29.10
N GLY A 282 4.98 9.93 -28.48
CA GLY A 282 4.16 8.90 -29.10
C GLY A 282 4.36 7.48 -28.56
N LYS A 283 3.93 6.50 -29.37
CA LYS A 283 3.79 5.09 -28.92
C LYS A 283 5.12 4.41 -28.60
N GLU A 284 6.22 4.80 -29.25
CA GLU A 284 7.55 4.22 -28.99
C GLU A 284 8.00 4.51 -27.56
N THR A 285 7.86 5.76 -27.10
CA THR A 285 8.24 6.17 -25.76
C THR A 285 7.31 5.60 -24.70
N ALA A 286 6.00 5.52 -24.98
CA ALA A 286 5.07 4.83 -24.10
C ALA A 286 5.43 3.34 -23.96
N LYS A 287 5.78 2.68 -25.06
CA LYS A 287 6.22 1.27 -25.07
C LYS A 287 7.51 1.09 -24.28
N MET A 288 8.50 1.97 -24.47
CA MET A 288 9.75 1.98 -23.72
C MET A 288 9.51 2.06 -22.20
N LEU A 289 8.59 2.92 -21.75
CA LEU A 289 8.28 3.04 -20.32
C LEU A 289 7.60 1.79 -19.74
N THR A 290 6.83 1.06 -20.54
CA THR A 290 6.09 -0.14 -20.10
C THR A 290 6.85 -1.46 -20.26
N GLU A 291 7.92 -1.50 -21.05
CA GLU A 291 8.67 -2.73 -21.29
C GLU A 291 9.77 -2.92 -20.22
N PRO A 292 9.92 -4.13 -19.65
CA PRO A 292 10.96 -4.39 -18.67
C PRO A 292 12.35 -4.43 -19.32
N LEU A 293 13.36 -3.93 -18.61
CA LEU A 293 14.77 -3.96 -19.02
C LEU A 293 15.37 -5.39 -19.03
N GLY A 294 14.64 -6.38 -18.49
CA GLY A 294 15.12 -7.76 -18.38
C GLY A 294 16.27 -7.95 -17.38
N VAL A 295 16.35 -7.07 -16.36
CA VAL A 295 17.39 -7.07 -15.31
C VAL A 295 16.71 -7.10 -13.95
N SER A 296 17.23 -7.90 -13.03
CA SER A 296 16.75 -8.01 -11.64
C SER A 296 17.83 -7.59 -10.64
N PRO A 297 18.07 -6.27 -10.48
CA PRO A 297 19.16 -5.78 -9.65
C PRO A 297 18.85 -5.98 -8.16
N LYS A 298 19.87 -6.29 -7.35
CA LYS A 298 19.74 -6.26 -5.87
C LYS A 298 19.78 -4.83 -5.31
N GLN A 299 20.49 -3.94 -5.99
CA GLN A 299 20.71 -2.54 -5.63
C GLN A 299 20.61 -1.65 -6.86
N LEU A 300 20.06 -0.45 -6.70
CA LEU A 300 19.97 0.53 -7.77
C LEU A 300 21.21 1.43 -7.75
N GLN A 301 22.08 1.24 -8.75
CA GLN A 301 23.26 2.08 -8.95
C GLN A 301 22.99 3.08 -10.07
N PHE A 302 23.14 4.36 -9.75
CA PHE A 302 22.93 5.46 -10.68
C PHE A 302 24.26 6.12 -11.05
N PHE A 303 24.33 6.64 -12.26
CA PHE A 303 25.44 7.43 -12.79
C PHE A 303 24.91 8.80 -13.22
N SER A 304 25.71 9.85 -13.07
CA SER A 304 25.31 11.21 -13.45
C SER A 304 26.44 11.96 -14.13
N THR A 305 26.08 12.79 -15.11
CA THR A 305 26.96 13.83 -15.67
C THR A 305 26.41 15.21 -15.31
N ALA A 306 27.31 16.15 -15.04
CA ALA A 306 27.00 17.52 -14.63
C ALA A 306 27.83 18.51 -15.46
N TYR A 307 27.18 19.55 -16.00
CA TYR A 307 27.79 20.56 -16.85
C TYR A 307 27.66 21.96 -16.25
N HIS A 308 28.61 22.83 -16.58
CA HIS A 308 28.57 24.28 -16.34
C HIS A 308 27.74 25.01 -17.40
N LEU A 309 27.38 26.27 -17.16
CA LEU A 309 26.61 27.07 -18.12
C LEU A 309 27.31 27.23 -19.48
N ASP A 310 28.63 27.35 -19.47
CA ASP A 310 29.49 27.47 -20.65
C ASP A 310 29.60 26.17 -21.48
N GLY A 311 28.98 25.09 -21.01
CA GLY A 311 28.98 23.78 -21.68
C GLY A 311 30.14 22.86 -21.27
N ASN A 312 31.03 23.30 -20.38
CA ASN A 312 32.13 22.47 -19.89
C ASN A 312 31.66 21.39 -18.90
N LEU A 313 32.29 20.21 -18.94
CA LEU A 313 32.00 19.13 -18.01
C LEU A 313 32.49 19.50 -16.60
N ARG A 314 31.58 19.57 -15.64
CA ARG A 314 31.89 19.83 -14.22
C ARG A 314 32.23 18.56 -13.48
N ARG A 315 31.39 17.53 -13.66
CA ARG A 315 31.51 16.24 -12.96
C ARG A 315 30.85 15.13 -13.76
N TRP A 316 31.40 13.94 -13.65
CA TRP A 316 30.76 12.70 -14.07
C TRP A 316 31.12 11.59 -13.10
N GLY A 317 30.28 10.56 -12.97
CA GLY A 317 30.53 9.44 -12.07
C GLY A 317 29.28 8.93 -11.35
N ALA A 318 29.50 8.13 -10.30
CA ALA A 318 28.42 7.57 -9.48
C ALA A 318 27.54 8.67 -8.85
N PHE A 319 26.22 8.51 -9.00
CA PHE A 319 25.22 9.41 -8.46
C PHE A 319 24.78 8.96 -7.06
N LYS A 320 24.72 9.92 -6.14
CA LYS A 320 24.22 9.74 -4.77
C LYS A 320 23.04 10.68 -4.56
N MET A 321 22.06 10.25 -3.78
CA MET A 321 20.87 11.08 -3.47
C MET A 321 21.23 12.38 -2.74
N SER A 322 22.38 12.45 -2.08
CA SER A 322 22.91 13.69 -1.51
C SER A 322 23.12 14.79 -2.55
N HIS A 323 23.38 14.44 -3.82
CA HIS A 323 23.60 15.43 -4.87
C HIS A 323 22.34 16.22 -5.24
N VAL A 324 21.15 15.72 -4.91
CA VAL A 324 19.85 16.36 -5.19
C VAL A 324 19.07 16.71 -3.92
N ASN A 325 19.64 16.43 -2.74
CA ASN A 325 19.00 16.68 -1.47
C ASN A 325 19.28 18.12 -0.99
N LEU A 326 18.29 19.00 -1.15
CA LEU A 326 18.37 20.40 -0.71
C LEU A 326 18.29 20.57 0.82
N CYS A 327 17.87 19.55 1.57
CA CYS A 327 17.72 19.64 3.03
C CYS A 327 19.05 19.49 3.81
N GLN A 328 20.14 19.02 3.18
CA GLN A 328 21.36 18.60 3.91
C GLN A 328 22.06 19.72 4.67
N MET A 329 21.98 20.96 4.19
CA MET A 329 22.74 22.08 4.75
C MET A 329 22.05 22.71 5.98
N HIS A 330 20.72 22.64 6.09
CA HIS A 330 19.94 23.44 7.05
C HIS A 330 18.82 22.64 7.73
N ALA A 331 19.06 21.35 8.01
CA ALA A 331 18.08 20.42 8.54
C ALA A 331 17.58 20.78 9.95
N GLN A 332 16.43 21.45 10.04
CA GLN A 332 15.58 21.49 11.24
C GLN A 332 14.46 20.42 11.24
N SER A 333 14.50 19.41 10.37
CA SER A 333 13.47 18.35 10.31
C SER A 333 14.05 16.94 10.09
N ASP A 334 13.17 15.92 10.07
CA ASP A 334 13.29 14.45 9.81
C ASP A 334 14.45 13.93 8.92
N ALA A 335 15.19 14.81 8.22
CA ALA A 335 16.40 14.53 7.47
C ALA A 335 17.60 14.08 8.34
N ALA A 336 17.57 14.28 9.66
CA ALA A 336 18.63 13.84 10.57
C ALA A 336 18.81 12.30 10.60
N ASP A 337 17.75 11.53 10.30
CA ASP A 337 17.78 10.06 10.26
C ASP A 337 18.35 9.49 8.95
N TRP A 338 18.46 10.30 7.88
CA TRP A 338 18.90 9.81 6.59
C TRP A 338 20.43 9.79 6.51
N LYS A 339 21.02 8.59 6.61
CA LYS A 339 22.47 8.43 6.42
C LYS A 339 22.83 8.78 4.96
N PRO A 340 23.72 9.76 4.70
CA PRO A 340 24.10 10.16 3.34
C PRO A 340 24.80 9.05 2.53
N GLN A 341 25.15 7.94 3.17
CA GLN A 341 25.76 6.75 2.56
C GLN A 341 24.78 5.58 2.35
N GLN A 342 23.48 5.76 2.60
CA GLN A 342 22.52 4.66 2.47
C GLN A 342 22.28 4.34 0.99
N GLU A 343 22.78 3.19 0.55
CA GLU A 343 22.57 2.65 -0.79
C GLU A 343 21.09 2.31 -1.01
N ILE A 344 20.57 2.62 -2.21
CA ILE A 344 19.18 2.38 -2.55
C ILE A 344 19.00 0.90 -2.86
N GLN A 345 18.30 0.20 -1.98
CA GLN A 345 17.94 -1.19 -2.18
C GLN A 345 16.75 -1.31 -3.13
N PHE A 346 16.82 -2.28 -4.04
CA PHE A 346 15.73 -2.55 -4.97
C PHE A 346 14.49 -3.07 -4.21
N ALA A 347 13.30 -2.62 -4.64
CA ALA A 347 12.00 -3.02 -4.09
C ALA A 347 11.82 -2.77 -2.58
N ARG A 348 12.56 -1.82 -2.00
CA ARG A 348 12.45 -1.45 -0.59
C ARG A 348 11.89 -0.04 -0.43
N PHE A 349 10.83 0.09 0.36
CA PHE A 349 10.27 1.40 0.67
C PHE A 349 11.30 2.27 1.40
N SER A 350 11.44 3.50 0.92
CA SER A 350 12.25 4.54 1.57
C SER A 350 11.33 5.63 2.12
N LYS A 351 11.56 6.06 3.37
CA LYS A 351 10.80 7.16 3.97
C LYS A 351 11.07 8.43 3.14
N PRO A 352 10.04 9.17 2.69
CA PRO A 352 10.24 10.39 1.93
C PRO A 352 10.94 11.45 2.80
N ILE A 353 11.94 12.11 2.25
CA ILE A 353 12.58 13.26 2.88
C ILE A 353 11.68 14.47 2.63
N ARG A 354 11.24 15.11 3.71
CA ARG A 354 10.43 16.33 3.66
C ARG A 354 11.10 17.37 4.55
N CYS A 355 11.36 18.53 3.98
CA CYS A 355 11.83 19.67 4.74
C CYS A 355 11.20 20.96 4.23
N GLU A 356 11.32 21.98 5.07
CA GLU A 356 10.84 23.31 4.84
C GLU A 356 12.06 24.23 4.72
N LEU A 357 12.23 24.84 3.54
CA LEU A 357 13.35 25.72 3.21
C LEU A 357 12.88 27.17 3.28
N THR A 358 13.58 28.00 4.05
CA THR A 358 13.35 29.44 4.04
C THR A 358 13.88 30.06 2.76
N VAL A 359 13.40 31.26 2.40
CA VAL A 359 13.95 32.04 1.28
C VAL A 359 15.44 32.32 1.49
N GLU A 360 15.88 32.56 2.72
CA GLU A 360 17.30 32.68 3.05
C GLU A 360 18.09 31.43 2.66
N ASN A 361 17.62 30.25 3.06
CA ASN A 361 18.25 28.97 2.72
C ASN A 361 18.33 28.78 1.19
N LEU A 362 17.28 29.15 0.46
CA LEU A 362 17.24 29.06 -1.00
C LEU A 362 18.24 30.02 -1.66
N ILE A 363 18.41 31.23 -1.13
CA ILE A 363 19.41 32.20 -1.62
C ILE A 363 20.83 31.68 -1.39
N ASP A 364 21.10 31.10 -0.23
CA ASP A 364 22.43 30.54 0.08
C ASP A 364 22.75 29.29 -0.76
N LEU A 365 21.75 28.43 -1.01
CA LEU A 365 21.87 27.33 -1.97
C LEU A 365 22.05 27.83 -3.41
N ALA A 366 21.36 28.91 -3.80
CA ALA A 366 21.48 29.52 -5.12
C ALA A 366 22.90 30.04 -5.38
N LYS A 367 23.57 30.63 -4.39
CA LYS A 367 24.98 31.05 -4.52
C LYS A 367 25.93 29.91 -4.91
N ILE A 368 25.64 28.68 -4.47
CA ILE A 368 26.50 27.51 -4.70
C ILE A 368 26.14 26.79 -6.00
N TYR A 369 24.85 26.62 -6.27
CA TYR A 369 24.37 25.71 -7.32
C TYR A 369 23.67 26.40 -8.50
N ALA A 370 23.21 27.65 -8.36
CA ALA A 370 22.36 28.25 -9.39
C ALA A 370 23.11 28.48 -10.71
N ASN A 371 22.39 28.21 -11.81
CA ASN A 371 22.83 28.45 -13.20
C ASN A 371 24.13 27.75 -13.62
N ASN A 372 24.73 26.87 -12.81
CA ASN A 372 26.03 26.26 -13.09
C ASN A 372 26.08 24.76 -12.77
N ASN A 373 24.92 24.10 -12.71
CA ASN A 373 24.81 22.68 -12.37
C ASN A 373 23.67 22.00 -13.13
N PHE A 374 23.93 21.60 -14.38
CA PHE A 374 22.97 20.90 -15.24
C PHE A 374 23.25 19.40 -15.25
N LEU A 375 22.29 18.59 -14.78
CA LEU A 375 22.45 17.17 -14.46
C LEU A 375 21.72 16.26 -15.46
N SER A 376 22.39 15.19 -15.89
CA SER A 376 21.78 14.06 -16.61
C SER A 376 21.97 12.77 -15.81
N LEU A 377 20.95 11.91 -15.76
CA LEU A 377 20.92 10.70 -14.93
C LEU A 377 20.85 9.44 -15.78
N PHE A 378 21.57 8.42 -15.35
CA PHE A 378 21.66 7.12 -16.01
C PHE A 378 21.55 5.98 -14.97
N LEU A 379 20.90 4.88 -15.34
CA LEU A 379 20.90 3.63 -14.59
C LEU A 379 22.08 2.76 -15.03
N ASN A 380 22.88 2.32 -14.06
CA ASN A 380 23.95 1.36 -14.32
C ASN A 380 23.38 -0.05 -14.38
N ILE A 381 23.51 -0.67 -15.55
CA ILE A 381 23.11 -2.05 -15.82
C ILE A 381 24.37 -2.88 -16.05
N SER A 382 24.68 -3.76 -15.11
CA SER A 382 25.73 -4.77 -15.27
C SER A 382 25.10 -6.07 -15.75
N ARG A 383 25.50 -6.57 -16.92
CA ARG A 383 25.06 -7.89 -17.42
C ARG A 383 26.23 -8.87 -17.36
N GLU A 384 26.02 -9.99 -16.67
CA GLU A 384 27.00 -11.07 -16.57
C GLU A 384 26.81 -11.97 -17.81
N THR A 385 27.76 -11.93 -18.74
CA THR A 385 27.78 -12.81 -19.91
C THR A 385 28.52 -14.11 -19.59
N SER A 386 28.21 -15.19 -20.32
CA SER A 386 28.77 -16.56 -20.15
C SER A 386 30.31 -16.67 -20.22
N SER A 387 31.01 -15.58 -20.55
CA SER A 387 32.45 -15.48 -20.68
C SER A 387 33.08 -14.56 -19.62
N ASP A 388 32.66 -14.62 -18.34
CA ASP A 388 33.23 -13.91 -17.15
C ASP A 388 33.54 -12.39 -17.25
N VAL A 389 33.29 -11.74 -18.39
CA VAL A 389 33.52 -10.30 -18.62
C VAL A 389 32.23 -9.55 -18.29
N LYS A 390 32.24 -8.79 -17.19
CA LYS A 390 31.14 -7.91 -16.82
C LYS A 390 31.13 -6.70 -17.74
N ARG A 391 30.17 -6.64 -18.67
CA ARG A 391 29.91 -5.43 -19.46
C ARG A 391 28.93 -4.54 -18.72
N VAL A 392 29.31 -3.27 -18.60
CA VAL A 392 28.50 -2.22 -17.98
C VAL A 392 27.83 -1.42 -19.09
N SER A 393 26.52 -1.29 -19.00
CA SER A 393 25.72 -0.42 -19.88
C SER A 393 25.00 0.63 -19.06
N LEU A 394 24.93 1.85 -19.59
CA LEU A 394 24.23 2.98 -18.98
C LEU A 394 22.92 3.23 -19.72
N GLU A 395 21.78 3.15 -19.03
CA GLU A 395 20.48 3.50 -19.58
C GLU A 395 20.11 4.92 -19.16
N ALA A 396 19.87 5.83 -20.13
CA ALA A 396 19.45 7.20 -19.84
C ALA A 396 18.04 7.24 -19.26
N LEU A 397 17.90 7.89 -18.10
CA LEU A 397 16.62 7.97 -17.40
C LEU A 397 15.72 9.07 -18.00
N PRO A 398 14.47 8.75 -18.38
CA PRO A 398 13.51 9.76 -18.78
C PRO A 398 13.11 10.65 -17.60
N ILE A 399 13.06 11.96 -17.83
CA ILE A 399 12.64 12.95 -16.85
C ILE A 399 11.33 13.58 -17.30
N LEU A 400 10.30 13.43 -16.46
CA LEU A 400 9.01 14.11 -16.59
C LEU A 400 9.00 15.33 -15.67
N ILE A 401 8.85 16.52 -16.25
CA ILE A 401 8.68 17.75 -15.48
C ILE A 401 7.20 18.14 -15.57
N GLU A 402 6.50 18.09 -14.44
CA GLU A 402 5.05 18.23 -14.35
C GLU A 402 4.56 19.63 -14.80
N ASP A 403 5.36 20.67 -14.53
CA ASP A 403 4.97 22.07 -14.77
C ASP A 403 5.39 22.63 -16.14
N ILE A 404 6.01 21.84 -17.04
CA ILE A 404 6.48 22.34 -18.36
C ILE A 404 5.33 22.57 -19.33
N THR A 405 4.47 21.57 -19.52
CA THR A 405 3.37 21.59 -20.50
C THR A 405 2.11 21.06 -19.84
N ALA A 406 0.95 21.56 -20.26
CA ALA A 406 -0.35 21.05 -19.79
C ALA A 406 -0.60 19.57 -20.16
N GLU A 407 0.18 19.02 -21.09
CA GLU A 407 0.17 17.60 -21.48
C GLU A 407 0.85 16.72 -20.41
N ASN A 408 1.93 17.22 -19.79
CA ASN A 408 2.69 16.49 -18.76
C ASN A 408 1.90 16.29 -17.47
N SER A 409 0.83 17.06 -17.23
CA SER A 409 -0.08 16.88 -16.09
C SER A 409 -1.19 15.84 -16.35
N ARG A 410 -1.34 15.32 -17.58
CA ARG A 410 -2.39 14.37 -17.96
C ARG A 410 -1.89 12.92 -17.91
N ALA A 411 -2.81 11.98 -17.78
CA ALA A 411 -2.54 10.56 -17.56
C ALA A 411 -1.88 9.77 -18.73
N PRO A 412 -2.13 10.03 -20.04
CA PRO A 412 -1.58 9.17 -21.08
C PRO A 412 -0.07 9.43 -21.28
N ALA A 413 0.74 8.43 -20.94
CA ALA A 413 2.20 8.49 -21.06
C ALA A 413 2.72 8.77 -22.49
N ALA A 414 1.91 8.51 -23.52
CA ALA A 414 2.24 8.76 -24.91
C ALA A 414 2.31 10.25 -25.29
N GLU A 415 1.62 11.11 -24.53
CA GLU A 415 1.59 12.56 -24.78
C GLU A 415 2.69 13.32 -24.02
N TRP A 416 3.39 12.65 -23.10
CA TRP A 416 4.41 13.28 -22.27
C TRP A 416 5.62 13.75 -23.08
N GLN A 417 6.09 14.95 -22.76
CA GLN A 417 7.37 15.46 -23.23
C GLN A 417 8.45 15.17 -22.18
N LEU A 418 9.21 14.11 -22.41
CA LEU A 418 10.30 13.69 -21.52
C LEU A 418 11.62 14.33 -21.94
N VAL A 419 12.43 14.71 -20.94
CA VAL A 419 13.74 15.33 -21.13
C VAL A 419 14.85 14.45 -20.53
N LYS A 420 16.10 14.71 -20.90
CA LYS A 420 17.29 13.95 -20.45
C LYS A 420 18.23 14.70 -19.50
N ARG A 421 18.04 16.02 -19.34
CA ARG A 421 18.88 16.88 -18.50
C ARG A 421 18.01 17.90 -17.78
N PHE A 422 18.34 18.23 -16.52
CA PHE A 422 17.60 19.17 -15.67
C PHE A 422 18.55 19.97 -14.76
N GLN A 423 18.03 20.93 -14.00
CA GLN A 423 18.79 21.71 -13.01
C GLN A 423 18.04 21.78 -11.67
N LEU A 424 18.74 21.99 -10.56
CA LEU A 424 18.10 22.02 -9.23
C LEU A 424 17.53 23.40 -8.87
N ILE A 425 18.32 24.46 -9.13
CA ILE A 425 18.00 25.84 -8.79
C ILE A 425 18.41 26.72 -9.97
N GLU A 426 17.49 27.57 -10.39
CA GLU A 426 17.69 28.64 -11.36
C GLU A 426 17.51 29.97 -10.62
N ALA A 427 18.44 30.90 -10.83
CA ALA A 427 18.39 32.19 -10.16
C ALA A 427 18.54 33.31 -11.17
N GLN A 428 17.57 34.23 -11.21
CA GLN A 428 17.65 35.39 -12.08
C GLN A 428 18.30 36.54 -11.31
N PRO A 429 19.56 36.92 -11.61
CA PRO A 429 20.21 38.02 -10.91
C PRO A 429 19.50 39.34 -11.22
N ARG A 430 19.41 40.22 -10.22
CA ARG A 430 18.90 41.57 -10.44
C ARG A 430 20.01 42.40 -11.08
N HIS A 431 19.80 42.89 -12.31
CA HIS A 431 20.69 43.89 -12.93
C HIS A 431 20.52 45.24 -12.20
N ALA A 432 21.04 45.35 -10.99
CA ALA A 432 21.24 46.62 -10.32
C ALA A 432 22.72 46.96 -10.46
N ARG A 433 23.03 48.20 -10.90
CA ARG A 433 24.32 48.80 -10.57
C ARG A 433 24.34 48.82 -9.04
N ILE A 434 25.04 47.88 -8.43
CA ILE A 434 25.23 47.84 -6.99
C ILE A 434 25.89 49.17 -6.66
N HIS A 435 25.13 50.12 -6.12
CA HIS A 435 25.72 51.26 -5.46
C HIS A 435 26.53 50.66 -4.31
N ASP A 436 27.84 50.87 -4.36
CA ASP A 436 28.87 50.31 -3.48
C ASP A 436 28.75 50.76 -2.00
N GLN A 437 27.55 51.17 -1.57
CA GLN A 437 27.25 51.78 -0.27
C GLN A 437 26.30 50.95 0.62
N GLN A 438 25.74 49.83 0.14
CA GLN A 438 24.89 48.99 0.99
C GLN A 438 25.74 47.97 1.78
N SER A 439 25.52 47.91 3.09
CA SER A 439 26.26 47.00 3.97
C SER A 439 25.89 45.54 3.65
N LYS A 440 26.90 44.67 3.47
CA LYS A 440 26.72 43.25 3.08
C LYS A 440 25.92 42.41 4.08
N TYR A 441 25.55 42.98 5.24
CA TYR A 441 24.92 42.29 6.36
C TYR A 441 23.43 42.64 6.55
N GLU A 442 22.84 43.49 5.70
CA GLU A 442 21.41 43.78 5.75
C GLU A 442 20.58 42.72 5.00
N ASP A 443 19.45 42.33 5.59
CA ASP A 443 18.47 41.41 4.99
C ASP A 443 17.98 41.87 3.61
N ASP A 444 17.84 43.18 3.45
CA ASP A 444 17.49 43.84 2.18
C ASP A 444 18.56 43.61 1.10
N PHE A 445 19.84 43.53 1.48
CA PHE A 445 20.92 43.24 0.54
C PHE A 445 20.82 41.80 0.03
N LYS A 446 20.54 40.81 0.90
CA LYS A 446 20.34 39.40 0.47
C LYS A 446 19.17 39.25 -0.50
N LEU A 447 18.05 39.92 -0.25
CA LEU A 447 16.88 39.93 -1.12
C LEU A 447 17.14 40.69 -2.44
N SER A 448 18.07 41.64 -2.47
CA SER A 448 18.41 42.41 -3.67
C SER A 448 19.24 41.63 -4.71
N LEU A 449 19.91 40.54 -4.32
CA LEU A 449 20.82 39.75 -5.17
C LEU A 449 20.11 39.15 -6.38
N TYR A 450 18.91 38.63 -6.17
CA TYR A 450 18.12 37.92 -7.18
C TYR A 450 16.74 38.56 -7.31
N ARG A 451 16.22 38.64 -8.54
CA ARG A 451 14.85 39.10 -8.82
C ARG A 451 13.84 37.99 -8.58
N SER A 452 14.18 36.79 -9.02
CA SER A 452 13.35 35.60 -8.91
C SER A 452 14.23 34.36 -8.80
N LEU A 453 13.70 33.35 -8.13
CA LEU A 453 14.31 32.03 -7.98
C LEU A 453 13.32 30.98 -8.46
N ARG A 454 13.80 29.96 -9.17
CA ARG A 454 13.04 28.75 -9.44
C ARG A 454 13.82 27.58 -8.88
N TYR A 455 13.21 26.82 -7.98
CA TYR A 455 13.84 25.66 -7.37
C TYR A 455 12.96 24.43 -7.55
N MET A 456 13.57 23.26 -7.46
CA MET A 456 12.89 21.97 -7.49
C MET A 456 12.15 21.73 -6.18
N GLU A 457 10.81 21.74 -6.21
CA GLU A 457 9.93 21.49 -5.05
C GLU A 457 9.80 19.98 -4.77
N SER A 458 9.70 19.16 -5.82
CA SER A 458 9.65 17.70 -5.68
C SER A 458 10.63 17.00 -6.62
N PHE A 459 11.28 15.97 -6.09
CA PHE A 459 12.07 15.01 -6.85
C PHE A 459 11.62 13.60 -6.48
N GLU A 460 11.11 12.88 -7.49
CA GLU A 460 10.65 11.52 -7.33
C GLU A 460 11.27 10.61 -8.39
N ILE A 461 11.90 9.52 -7.97
CA ILE A 461 12.26 8.43 -8.89
C ILE A 461 11.21 7.35 -8.75
N HIS A 462 10.49 7.09 -9.82
CA HIS A 462 9.44 6.09 -9.90
C HIS A 462 9.88 4.95 -10.83
N TYR A 463 9.75 3.70 -10.41
CA TYR A 463 10.03 2.56 -11.30
C TYR A 463 9.00 1.45 -11.13
N GLU A 464 8.71 0.76 -12.23
CA GLU A 464 7.80 -0.38 -12.25
C GLU A 464 8.58 -1.68 -12.04
N ILE A 465 7.99 -2.62 -11.31
CA ILE A 465 8.51 -3.97 -11.12
C ILE A 465 7.59 -4.94 -11.85
N HIS A 466 8.15 -5.62 -12.84
CA HIS A 466 7.46 -6.64 -13.63
C HIS A 466 7.68 -8.04 -13.04
N ASP A 467 7.06 -9.03 -13.68
CA ASP A 467 7.25 -10.44 -13.36
C ASP A 467 8.73 -10.83 -13.37
N HIS A 468 9.11 -11.80 -12.53
CA HIS A 468 10.51 -12.22 -12.32
C HIS A 468 11.44 -11.14 -11.74
N ASN A 469 10.88 -10.14 -11.04
CA ASN A 469 11.63 -9.03 -10.43
C ASN A 469 12.40 -8.19 -11.46
N GLN A 470 11.88 -8.11 -12.68
CA GLN A 470 12.49 -7.28 -13.71
C GLN A 470 12.12 -5.82 -13.48
N ILE A 471 13.12 -4.94 -13.54
CA ILE A 471 12.92 -3.49 -13.42
C ILE A 471 12.48 -2.90 -14.77
N GLY A 472 11.41 -2.11 -14.76
CA GLY A 472 11.04 -1.21 -15.86
C GLY A 472 11.91 0.05 -15.83
N ILE A 473 11.97 0.82 -16.91
CA ILE A 473 12.82 2.01 -16.99
C ILE A 473 12.41 3.03 -15.91
N PRO A 474 13.30 3.42 -14.97
CA PRO A 474 12.95 4.39 -13.94
C PRO A 474 12.63 5.77 -14.53
N LEU A 475 11.47 6.30 -14.19
CA LEU A 475 11.01 7.64 -14.54
C LEU A 475 11.31 8.64 -13.43
N VAL A 476 12.01 9.72 -13.75
CA VAL A 476 12.26 10.82 -12.81
C VAL A 476 11.16 11.87 -12.95
N LYS A 477 10.34 12.05 -11.92
CA LYS A 477 9.29 13.08 -11.87
C LYS A 477 9.79 14.29 -11.08
N LEU A 478 9.71 15.46 -11.70
CA LEU A 478 10.15 16.73 -11.13
C LEU A 478 9.02 17.75 -11.12
N ARG A 479 8.96 18.56 -10.07
CA ARG A 479 8.09 19.72 -9.98
C ARG A 479 8.91 20.94 -9.58
N TYR A 480 8.72 22.06 -10.28
CA TYR A 480 9.41 23.31 -10.02
C TYR A 480 8.47 24.33 -9.41
N ARG A 481 9.02 25.14 -8.51
CA ARG A 481 8.30 26.27 -7.92
C ARG A 481 9.03 27.57 -8.20
N HIS A 482 8.27 28.57 -8.64
CA HIS A 482 8.77 29.92 -8.86
C HIS A 482 8.55 30.77 -7.60
N VAL A 483 9.57 31.53 -7.22
CA VAL A 483 9.58 32.43 -6.07
C VAL A 483 10.02 33.81 -6.56
N ASP A 484 9.10 34.76 -6.57
CA ASP A 484 9.40 36.16 -6.88
C ASP A 484 9.92 36.87 -5.63
N LEU A 485 11.13 37.42 -5.70
CA LEU A 485 11.79 38.16 -4.62
C LEU A 485 11.54 39.67 -4.73
N SER A 486 10.46 40.06 -5.42
CA SER A 486 10.02 41.46 -5.48
C SER A 486 9.52 41.95 -4.11
N ALA A 487 9.31 43.27 -3.96
CA ALA A 487 9.27 44.05 -2.72
C ALA A 487 8.43 43.55 -1.51
N ASN A 488 7.63 42.48 -1.65
CA ASN A 488 6.83 41.89 -0.58
C ASN A 488 7.37 40.55 -0.03
N ALA A 489 8.52 40.07 -0.53
CA ALA A 489 9.12 38.83 -0.05
C ALA A 489 9.88 39.01 1.28
N THR A 490 9.74 38.06 2.20
CA THR A 490 10.48 38.02 3.48
C THR A 490 11.45 36.84 3.49
N LEU A 491 12.62 36.99 4.13
CA LEU A 491 13.62 35.93 4.23
C LEU A 491 13.11 34.68 4.97
N ASN A 492 12.16 34.87 5.89
CA ASN A 492 11.55 33.82 6.69
C ASN A 492 10.41 33.07 5.97
N ALA A 493 10.04 33.47 4.75
CA ALA A 493 9.01 32.77 4.01
C ALA A 493 9.45 31.32 3.73
N VAL A 494 8.57 30.37 4.04
CA VAL A 494 8.88 28.94 4.03
C VAL A 494 8.32 28.27 2.79
N HIS A 495 9.14 27.40 2.20
CA HIS A 495 8.85 26.68 0.97
C HIS A 495 9.13 25.18 1.15
N PRO A 496 8.19 24.30 0.77
CA PRO A 496 8.37 22.87 0.97
C PRO A 496 9.34 22.28 -0.06
N PHE A 497 10.04 21.22 0.36
CA PHE A 497 10.85 20.36 -0.48
C PHE A 497 10.57 18.89 -0.16
N LYS A 498 10.41 18.07 -1.20
CA LYS A 498 10.10 16.65 -1.09
C LYS A 498 11.01 15.81 -2.00
N LEU A 499 11.71 14.85 -1.41
CA LEU A 499 12.55 13.87 -2.11
C LEU A 499 12.08 12.44 -1.77
N GLN A 500 11.70 11.65 -2.78
CA GLN A 500 11.21 10.27 -2.56
C GLN A 500 11.58 9.31 -3.69
N ILE A 501 11.61 8.01 -3.36
CA ILE A 501 11.74 6.93 -4.34
C ILE A 501 10.50 6.05 -4.19
N THR A 502 9.76 5.88 -5.28
CA THR A 502 8.54 5.09 -5.33
C THR A 502 8.69 3.95 -6.33
N PHE A 503 7.94 2.88 -6.11
CA PHE A 503 7.85 1.79 -7.06
C PHE A 503 6.45 1.20 -7.01
N GLU A 504 6.03 0.64 -8.13
CA GLU A 504 4.76 -0.08 -8.27
C GLU A 504 5.03 -1.44 -8.90
N ARG A 505 4.33 -2.48 -8.43
CA ARG A 505 4.44 -3.82 -8.99
C ARG A 505 3.14 -4.19 -9.70
N ILE A 506 3.22 -4.40 -11.01
CA ILE A 506 2.05 -4.56 -11.88
C ILE A 506 1.20 -5.79 -11.49
N ALA A 507 1.82 -6.85 -10.95
CA ALA A 507 1.14 -8.07 -10.53
C ALA A 507 0.40 -7.97 -9.17
N GLU A 508 0.71 -6.99 -8.31
CA GLU A 508 0.05 -6.86 -6.99
C GLU A 508 -1.43 -6.48 -7.13
N ALA A 509 -1.79 -5.73 -8.19
CA ALA A 509 -3.17 -5.30 -8.44
C ALA A 509 -4.15 -6.47 -8.59
N THR A 510 -3.72 -7.58 -9.20
CA THR A 510 -4.57 -8.75 -9.45
C THR A 510 -4.90 -9.50 -8.15
N GLN A 511 -3.94 -9.58 -7.22
CA GLN A 511 -4.16 -10.21 -5.92
C GLN A 511 -5.03 -9.35 -4.99
N ARG A 512 -4.91 -8.01 -5.05
CA ARG A 512 -5.76 -7.08 -4.31
C ARG A 512 -7.24 -7.20 -4.68
N LYS A 513 -7.53 -7.32 -5.99
CA LYS A 513 -8.90 -7.47 -6.50
C LYS A 513 -9.59 -8.72 -5.96
N PHE A 514 -8.87 -9.83 -5.82
CA PHE A 514 -9.45 -11.08 -5.34
C PHE A 514 -10.11 -10.95 -3.94
N MET A 515 -9.51 -10.21 -3.01
CA MET A 515 -10.06 -10.09 -1.66
C MET A 515 -11.36 -9.28 -1.60
N PHE A 516 -11.35 -8.09 -2.21
CA PHE A 516 -12.51 -7.20 -2.15
C PHE A 516 -13.58 -7.53 -3.20
N GLU A 517 -13.20 -8.02 -4.38
CA GLU A 517 -14.15 -8.33 -5.46
C GLU A 517 -14.70 -9.76 -5.38
N VAL A 518 -14.00 -10.70 -4.73
CA VAL A 518 -14.44 -12.12 -4.65
C VAL A 518 -14.75 -12.56 -3.21
N MET A 519 -13.79 -12.46 -2.29
CA MET A 519 -13.95 -13.02 -0.94
C MET A 519 -15.00 -12.28 -0.10
N LEU A 520 -14.98 -10.94 -0.09
CA LEU A 520 -15.93 -10.16 0.68
C LEU A 520 -17.39 -10.40 0.21
N PRO A 521 -17.74 -10.32 -1.09
CA PRO A 521 -19.09 -10.65 -1.56
C PRO A 521 -19.51 -12.09 -1.24
N ALA A 522 -18.60 -13.06 -1.33
CA ALA A 522 -18.89 -14.45 -0.98
C ALA A 522 -19.29 -14.60 0.50
N PHE A 523 -18.55 -13.98 1.42
CA PHE A 523 -18.89 -14.02 2.84
C PHE A 523 -20.20 -13.26 3.16
N LEU A 524 -20.47 -12.14 2.46
CA LEU A 524 -21.74 -11.42 2.61
C LEU A 524 -22.93 -12.24 2.11
N PHE A 525 -22.77 -13.01 1.03
CA PHE A 525 -23.81 -13.92 0.56
C PHE A 525 -24.08 -15.05 1.57
N ILE A 526 -23.03 -15.62 2.17
CA ILE A 526 -23.18 -16.61 3.26
C ILE A 526 -23.88 -15.95 4.47
N ALA A 527 -23.52 -14.72 4.83
CA ALA A 527 -24.17 -13.99 5.91
C ALA A 527 -25.68 -13.78 5.64
N LEU A 528 -26.05 -13.42 4.41
CA LEU A 528 -27.44 -13.24 4.00
C LEU A 528 -28.23 -14.55 4.09
N THR A 529 -27.69 -15.65 3.56
CA THR A 529 -28.35 -16.97 3.61
C THR A 529 -28.55 -17.46 5.04
N MET A 530 -27.57 -17.25 5.93
CA MET A 530 -27.69 -17.57 7.34
C MET A 530 -28.71 -16.69 8.08
N ALA A 531 -28.77 -15.39 7.77
CA ALA A 531 -29.79 -14.49 8.32
C ALA A 531 -31.21 -14.92 7.88
N MET A 532 -31.37 -15.30 6.61
CA MET A 532 -32.62 -15.83 6.09
C MET A 532 -33.03 -17.13 6.78
N LEU A 533 -32.08 -18.06 7.00
CA LEU A 533 -32.34 -19.30 7.74
C LEU A 533 -32.81 -19.01 9.17
N GLN A 534 -32.19 -18.06 9.87
CA GLN A 534 -32.61 -17.69 11.23
C GLN A 534 -34.00 -17.05 11.25
N MET A 535 -34.32 -16.17 10.30
CA MET A 535 -35.66 -15.62 10.16
C MET A 535 -36.70 -16.73 9.91
N LEU A 536 -36.38 -17.71 9.05
CA LEU A 536 -37.26 -18.86 8.80
C LEU A 536 -37.46 -19.71 10.05
N ASN A 537 -36.41 -19.93 10.86
CA ASN A 537 -36.50 -20.64 12.12
C ASN A 537 -37.32 -19.86 13.17
N TYR A 538 -37.12 -18.55 13.27
CA TYR A 538 -37.92 -17.66 14.11
C TYR A 538 -39.40 -17.72 13.74
N ARG A 539 -39.69 -17.60 12.44
CA ARG A 539 -41.05 -17.74 11.89
C ARG A 539 -41.63 -19.12 12.19
N LYS A 540 -40.86 -20.21 12.05
CA LYS A 540 -41.33 -21.57 12.35
C LYS A 540 -41.69 -21.73 13.83
N ARG A 541 -40.90 -21.15 14.75
CA ARG A 541 -41.15 -21.16 16.20
C ARG A 541 -42.43 -20.41 16.59
N HIS A 542 -42.77 -19.36 15.84
CA HIS A 542 -43.99 -18.56 16.04
C HIS A 542 -45.20 -19.09 15.26
N ASN A 543 -45.02 -19.78 14.13
CA ASN A 543 -46.10 -20.34 13.31
C ASN A 543 -46.62 -21.70 13.79
N ALA A 544 -45.87 -22.44 14.63
CA ALA A 544 -46.39 -23.64 15.31
C ALA A 544 -47.61 -23.36 16.21
N LEU A 545 -48.00 -22.08 16.31
CA LEU A 545 -49.11 -21.50 17.05
C LEU A 545 -50.50 -21.63 16.38
N THR A 546 -50.61 -21.83 15.06
CA THR A 546 -51.85 -21.50 14.33
C THR A 546 -52.79 -22.65 13.97
N THR A 547 -52.53 -23.90 14.37
CA THR A 547 -53.43 -25.00 13.96
C THR A 547 -54.66 -25.22 14.82
N THR A 548 -54.90 -24.39 15.85
CA THR A 548 -56.09 -24.53 16.71
C THR A 548 -56.64 -23.17 17.12
N THR A 549 -57.05 -22.33 16.18
CA THR A 549 -58.19 -21.40 16.28
C THR A 549 -58.27 -20.52 15.03
N ALA A 550 -59.41 -20.53 14.34
CA ALA A 550 -59.71 -19.77 13.13
C ALA A 550 -59.90 -18.25 13.35
N ALA A 551 -59.27 -17.66 14.38
CA ALA A 551 -59.41 -16.25 14.71
C ALA A 551 -58.11 -15.71 15.31
N ALA A 552 -57.18 -15.29 14.45
CA ALA A 552 -56.23 -14.21 14.73
C ALA A 552 -55.36 -14.00 13.49
N THR A 553 -55.74 -12.99 12.73
CA THR A 553 -54.92 -12.28 11.74
C THR A 553 -53.82 -11.48 12.44
N GLU A 554 -53.05 -12.14 13.32
CA GLU A 554 -51.87 -11.59 14.01
C GLU A 554 -50.69 -12.56 13.83
N CYS A 555 -50.58 -13.08 12.61
CA CYS A 555 -49.37 -13.75 12.16
C CYS A 555 -48.29 -12.66 12.05
N CYS A 556 -47.30 -12.67 12.96
CA CYS A 556 -46.15 -11.75 13.03
C CYS A 556 -46.31 -10.47 12.22
N THR A 557 -46.57 -9.32 12.86
CA THR A 557 -46.47 -8.02 12.17
C THR A 557 -45.21 -8.05 11.29
N PRO A 558 -45.30 -7.79 9.97
CA PRO A 558 -44.15 -7.95 9.06
C PRO A 558 -42.91 -7.19 9.54
N SER A 559 -43.12 -6.16 10.37
CA SER A 559 -42.08 -5.43 11.10
C SER A 559 -41.27 -6.26 12.10
N SER A 560 -41.84 -7.22 12.84
CA SER A 560 -41.12 -8.01 13.85
C SER A 560 -40.19 -9.06 13.22
N CYS A 561 -40.66 -9.80 12.21
CA CYS A 561 -39.82 -10.71 11.42
C CYS A 561 -38.72 -9.96 10.67
N LEU A 562 -39.03 -8.78 10.12
CA LEU A 562 -38.07 -7.94 9.43
C LEU A 562 -37.00 -7.40 10.40
N LEU A 563 -37.39 -6.98 11.60
CA LEU A 563 -36.45 -6.55 12.63
C LEU A 563 -35.50 -7.70 13.04
N GLU A 564 -36.02 -8.91 13.20
CA GLU A 564 -35.22 -10.08 13.56
C GLU A 564 -34.23 -10.46 12.44
N PHE A 565 -34.69 -10.39 11.19
CA PHE A 565 -33.83 -10.56 10.03
C PHE A 565 -32.72 -9.50 9.98
N LEU A 566 -33.05 -8.22 10.13
CA LEU A 566 -32.07 -7.13 10.11
C LEU A 566 -31.06 -7.25 11.26
N LEU A 567 -31.51 -7.65 12.45
CA LEU A 567 -30.65 -7.87 13.61
C LEU A 567 -29.66 -9.00 13.34
N HIS A 568 -30.12 -10.16 12.85
CA HIS A 568 -29.22 -11.26 12.48
C HIS A 568 -28.32 -10.92 11.30
N LEU A 569 -28.84 -10.23 10.28
CA LEU A 569 -28.07 -9.76 9.14
C LEU A 569 -26.93 -8.83 9.59
N SER A 570 -27.20 -7.88 10.49
CA SER A 570 -26.16 -6.98 11.03
C SER A 570 -25.01 -7.76 11.70
N SER A 571 -25.34 -8.79 12.48
CA SER A 571 -24.37 -9.63 13.19
C SER A 571 -23.56 -10.53 12.25
N TYR A 572 -24.22 -11.14 11.25
CA TYR A 572 -23.54 -12.00 10.28
C TYR A 572 -22.70 -11.20 9.30
N THR A 573 -23.15 -10.01 8.88
CA THR A 573 -22.37 -9.06 8.07
C THR A 573 -21.13 -8.59 8.83
N ALA A 574 -21.26 -8.27 10.12
CA ALA A 574 -20.11 -7.94 10.97
C ALA A 574 -19.11 -9.11 11.07
N ASN A 575 -19.59 -10.34 11.27
CA ASN A 575 -18.73 -11.52 11.30
C ASN A 575 -18.02 -11.76 9.95
N ALA A 576 -18.72 -11.57 8.83
CA ALA A 576 -18.16 -11.71 7.48
C ALA A 576 -17.03 -10.69 7.23
N ALA A 577 -17.24 -9.44 7.62
CA ALA A 577 -16.24 -8.39 7.53
C ALA A 577 -15.01 -8.71 8.42
N LEU A 578 -15.22 -9.07 9.69
CA LEU A 578 -14.13 -9.45 10.60
C LEU A 578 -13.35 -10.67 10.10
N LEU A 579 -14.04 -11.67 9.53
CA LEU A 579 -13.40 -12.85 8.95
C LEU A 579 -12.54 -12.48 7.74
N CYS A 580 -13.05 -11.62 6.85
CA CYS A 580 -12.30 -11.12 5.70
C CYS A 580 -11.03 -10.38 6.14
N PHE A 581 -11.14 -9.52 7.16
CA PHE A 581 -9.99 -8.82 7.75
C PHE A 581 -8.96 -9.79 8.35
N VAL A 582 -9.39 -10.76 9.16
CA VAL A 582 -8.49 -11.76 9.74
C VAL A 582 -7.79 -12.58 8.65
N LEU A 583 -8.51 -12.97 7.60
CA LEU A 583 -7.92 -13.69 6.47
C LEU A 583 -6.90 -12.83 5.72
N TYR A 584 -7.17 -11.54 5.50
CA TYR A 584 -6.20 -10.62 4.90
C TYR A 584 -4.90 -10.57 5.71
N ILE A 585 -5.01 -10.36 7.03
CA ILE A 585 -3.87 -10.27 7.94
C ILE A 585 -3.11 -11.60 8.07
N LEU A 586 -3.76 -12.75 7.82
CA LEU A 586 -3.09 -14.04 7.83
C LEU A 586 -2.42 -14.38 6.49
N VAL A 587 -3.10 -14.15 5.36
CA VAL A 587 -2.65 -14.62 4.04
C VAL A 587 -1.50 -13.80 3.49
N TYR A 588 -1.60 -12.46 3.47
CA TYR A 588 -0.58 -11.62 2.83
C TYR A 588 0.76 -11.63 3.57
N PRO A 589 0.81 -11.55 4.91
CA PRO A 589 2.07 -11.70 5.64
C PRO A 589 2.68 -13.09 5.49
N VAL A 590 1.89 -14.17 5.42
CA VAL A 590 2.40 -15.52 5.14
C VAL A 590 2.98 -15.60 3.72
N GLN A 591 2.29 -15.05 2.72
CA GLN A 591 2.81 -14.97 1.35
C GLN A 591 4.12 -14.18 1.32
N PHE A 592 4.18 -13.03 1.99
CA PHE A 592 5.39 -12.23 2.14
C PHE A 592 6.55 -13.00 2.82
N LEU A 593 6.27 -13.79 3.87
CA LEU A 593 7.29 -14.56 4.59
C LEU A 593 7.76 -15.80 3.81
N THR A 594 6.91 -16.37 2.96
CA THR A 594 7.20 -17.59 2.19
C THR A 594 7.71 -17.32 0.77
N GLN A 595 7.70 -16.06 0.33
CA GLN A 595 8.03 -15.70 -1.05
C GLN A 595 9.50 -15.98 -1.40
N ARG A 596 9.72 -16.66 -2.53
CA ARG A 596 11.07 -16.91 -3.11
C ARG A 596 11.47 -15.87 -4.15
N SER A 597 10.48 -15.35 -4.88
CA SER A 597 10.57 -14.14 -5.71
C SER A 597 9.90 -12.98 -4.96
N LEU A 598 10.22 -11.73 -5.26
CA LEU A 598 9.67 -10.58 -4.53
C LEU A 598 8.24 -10.37 -5.02
N ALA A 599 7.27 -11.05 -4.42
CA ALA A 599 5.87 -11.04 -4.84
C ALA A 599 5.08 -9.89 -4.22
N ILE A 600 5.31 -9.66 -2.92
CA ILE A 600 4.66 -8.66 -2.07
C ILE A 600 5.76 -7.82 -1.44
N THR A 601 5.55 -6.50 -1.44
CA THR A 601 6.48 -5.53 -0.87
C THR A 601 5.96 -4.91 0.43
N LEU A 602 6.89 -4.44 1.26
CA LEU A 602 6.56 -3.69 2.48
C LEU A 602 6.40 -2.20 2.15
N PRO A 603 5.42 -1.46 2.73
CA PRO A 603 4.44 -1.94 3.69
C PRO A 603 3.18 -2.57 3.06
N ILE A 604 2.72 -3.70 3.61
CA ILE A 604 1.68 -4.56 2.99
C ILE A 604 0.32 -3.85 2.88
N ILE A 605 -0.06 -3.06 3.88
CA ILE A 605 -1.41 -2.45 3.99
C ILE A 605 -1.49 -1.05 3.36
N LYS A 606 -0.39 -0.48 2.82
CA LYS A 606 -0.31 0.96 2.49
C LYS A 606 -1.48 1.50 1.66
N ASP A 607 -1.86 0.78 0.61
CA ASP A 607 -2.90 1.24 -0.31
C ASP A 607 -4.32 0.87 0.17
N ASP A 608 -4.45 -0.22 0.93
CA ASP A 608 -5.74 -0.76 1.39
C ASP A 608 -6.14 -0.25 2.79
N GLN A 609 -5.25 0.48 3.48
CA GLN A 609 -5.41 0.86 4.88
C GLN A 609 -6.77 1.52 5.15
N ARG A 610 -7.15 2.50 4.34
CA ARG A 610 -8.40 3.24 4.50
C ARG A 610 -9.63 2.35 4.32
N SER A 611 -9.59 1.44 3.35
CA SER A 611 -10.69 0.50 3.07
C SER A 611 -10.86 -0.51 4.21
N LEU A 612 -9.75 -1.03 4.73
CA LEU A 612 -9.75 -1.96 5.87
C LEU A 612 -10.23 -1.28 7.16
N GLU A 613 -9.80 -0.04 7.43
CA GLU A 613 -10.26 0.73 8.59
C GLU A 613 -11.79 0.93 8.58
N ILE A 614 -12.35 1.36 7.45
CA ILE A 614 -13.80 1.55 7.29
C ILE A 614 -14.54 0.23 7.55
N LEU A 615 -14.03 -0.88 7.00
CA LEU A 615 -14.62 -2.20 7.14
C LEU A 615 -14.63 -2.69 8.61
N ILE A 616 -13.55 -2.45 9.36
CA ILE A 616 -13.47 -2.80 10.79
C ILE A 616 -14.41 -1.94 11.62
N TYR A 617 -14.40 -0.62 11.43
CA TYR A 617 -15.27 0.28 12.20
C TYR A 617 -16.75 -0.05 11.99
N ALA A 618 -17.16 -0.31 10.76
CA ALA A 618 -18.52 -0.75 10.45
C ALA A 618 -18.85 -2.10 11.12
N ALA A 619 -17.94 -3.08 11.06
CA ALA A 619 -18.16 -4.39 11.66
C ALA A 619 -18.30 -4.30 13.19
N VAL A 620 -17.45 -3.54 13.87
CA VAL A 620 -17.51 -3.33 15.32
C VAL A 620 -18.82 -2.68 15.72
N LEU A 621 -19.25 -1.63 15.01
CA LEU A 621 -20.51 -0.94 15.29
C LEU A 621 -21.72 -1.88 15.17
N LEU A 622 -21.82 -2.61 14.05
CA LEU A 622 -22.90 -3.57 13.83
C LEU A 622 -22.91 -4.68 14.89
N LYS A 623 -21.73 -5.16 15.30
CA LYS A 623 -21.62 -6.19 16.32
C LYS A 623 -22.01 -5.68 17.71
N LEU A 624 -21.64 -4.44 18.05
CA LEU A 624 -22.01 -3.80 19.30
C LEU A 624 -23.54 -3.70 19.43
N ILE A 625 -24.22 -3.22 18.38
CA ILE A 625 -25.68 -3.13 18.35
C ILE A 625 -26.31 -4.50 18.61
N PHE A 626 -25.84 -5.54 17.91
CA PHE A 626 -26.34 -6.90 18.10
C PHE A 626 -26.13 -7.40 19.53
N ILE A 627 -24.93 -7.21 20.09
CA ILE A 627 -24.59 -7.66 21.45
C ILE A 627 -25.46 -6.95 22.49
N CYS A 628 -25.67 -5.64 22.38
CA CYS A 628 -26.53 -4.88 23.30
C CYS A 628 -27.98 -5.40 23.27
N VAL A 629 -28.55 -5.59 22.08
CA VAL A 629 -29.91 -6.14 21.94
C VAL A 629 -29.98 -7.57 22.46
N HIS A 630 -28.96 -8.37 22.22
CA HIS A 630 -28.89 -9.76 22.69
C HIS A 630 -28.82 -9.84 24.21
N PHE A 631 -27.99 -9.03 24.86
CA PHE A 631 -27.92 -8.95 26.32
C PHE A 631 -29.25 -8.49 26.94
N TRP A 632 -29.90 -7.49 26.34
CA TRP A 632 -31.23 -7.06 26.75
C TRP A 632 -32.25 -8.21 26.69
N ARG A 633 -32.22 -9.04 25.65
CA ARG A 633 -33.10 -10.22 25.55
C ARG A 633 -32.75 -11.29 26.58
N ILE A 634 -31.46 -11.55 26.81
CA ILE A 634 -31.01 -12.50 27.84
C ILE A 634 -31.35 -12.01 29.27
N SER A 635 -31.56 -10.71 29.51
CA SER A 635 -32.06 -10.28 30.81
C SER A 635 -33.57 -10.53 31.03
N HIS A 636 -34.30 -10.96 29.99
CA HIS A 636 -35.77 -11.07 30.00
C HIS A 636 -36.32 -12.49 29.74
N PHE A 637 -35.55 -13.55 30.02
CA PHE A 637 -36.09 -14.92 29.96
C PHE A 637 -36.75 -15.34 31.28
N ASP A 638 -37.71 -16.26 31.19
CA ASP A 638 -38.39 -16.80 32.36
C ASP A 638 -37.82 -18.17 32.73
N LEU A 639 -37.43 -18.33 33.99
CA LEU A 639 -36.87 -19.56 34.56
C LEU A 639 -37.78 -20.09 35.67
N PHE A 640 -38.23 -21.33 35.52
CA PHE A 640 -39.05 -22.01 36.52
C PHE A 640 -38.31 -23.23 37.05
N LEU A 641 -38.23 -23.32 38.38
CA LEU A 641 -37.72 -24.47 39.10
C LEU A 641 -38.92 -25.23 39.66
N ILE A 642 -39.16 -26.42 39.12
CA ILE A 642 -40.31 -27.26 39.46
C ILE A 642 -39.85 -28.29 40.47
N ASP A 643 -40.43 -28.24 41.67
CA ASP A 643 -40.11 -29.16 42.76
C ASP A 643 -41.10 -30.33 42.79
N TRP A 644 -40.57 -31.54 42.66
CA TRP A 644 -41.35 -32.78 42.66
C TRP A 644 -41.50 -33.41 44.04
N GLU A 645 -40.91 -32.81 45.09
CA GLU A 645 -40.98 -33.33 46.45
C GLU A 645 -42.39 -33.23 47.02
N ARG A 646 -42.77 -34.24 47.82
CA ARG A 646 -44.09 -34.35 48.42
C ARG A 646 -43.96 -34.20 49.94
N PRO A 647 -44.92 -33.52 50.61
CA PRO A 647 -44.95 -33.53 52.07
C PRO A 647 -45.19 -34.98 52.54
N ARG A 648 -44.40 -35.43 53.53
CA ARG A 648 -44.44 -36.82 54.02
C ARG A 648 -45.08 -36.85 55.39
N SER A 649 -46.36 -37.23 55.43
CA SER A 649 -47.08 -37.40 56.70
C SER A 649 -46.24 -38.28 57.62
N CYS A 650 -45.75 -37.70 58.71
CA CYS A 650 -45.11 -38.45 59.79
C CYS A 650 -46.17 -39.33 60.47
N GLU A 651 -46.50 -40.48 59.89
CA GLU A 651 -47.13 -41.57 60.63
C GLU A 651 -46.04 -42.23 61.48
N ALA A 652 -45.77 -41.62 62.63
CA ALA A 652 -45.17 -42.32 63.76
C ALA A 652 -46.19 -43.36 64.22
N ASN A 653 -46.26 -44.52 63.57
CA ASN A 653 -46.67 -45.82 64.11
C ASN A 653 -46.46 -46.95 63.07
N HIS A 654 -45.30 -47.60 63.17
CA HIS A 654 -45.06 -49.03 63.03
C HIS A 654 -45.61 -49.81 61.80
N PHE A 655 -44.66 -50.31 61.00
CA PHE A 655 -44.68 -51.64 60.36
C PHE A 655 -45.92 -52.00 59.51
N THR A 656 -45.90 -51.67 58.22
CA THR A 656 -46.23 -52.63 57.16
C THR A 656 -45.62 -52.19 55.84
N LEU A 657 -44.56 -52.89 55.46
CA LEU A 657 -44.00 -52.90 54.12
C LEU A 657 -44.99 -53.63 53.18
N LYS A 658 -45.91 -52.92 52.52
CA LYS A 658 -46.49 -53.34 51.23
C LYS A 658 -47.33 -52.25 50.57
N ASN A 659 -47.04 -52.04 49.29
CA ASN A 659 -47.88 -51.40 48.27
C ASN A 659 -48.26 -49.93 48.46
N ASN A 660 -47.43 -49.05 47.89
CA ASN A 660 -47.91 -47.84 47.22
C ASN A 660 -47.09 -47.61 45.95
N LEU A 661 -47.11 -48.62 45.07
CA LEU A 661 -46.70 -48.49 43.68
C LEU A 661 -47.92 -48.14 42.82
N ASP A 662 -48.82 -47.30 43.33
CA ASP A 662 -49.96 -46.80 42.56
C ASP A 662 -49.92 -45.27 42.56
N THR A 663 -49.78 -44.77 41.34
CA THR A 663 -50.08 -43.42 40.88
C THR A 663 -51.42 -42.94 41.45
N SER A 664 -51.40 -42.21 42.56
CA SER A 664 -52.47 -41.27 42.89
C SER A 664 -52.02 -39.87 42.50
N SER A 665 -52.75 -39.29 41.54
CA SER A 665 -52.60 -37.94 41.06
C SER A 665 -53.00 -36.94 42.14
N VAL A 666 -52.31 -35.80 42.19
CA VAL A 666 -52.59 -34.66 43.06
C VAL A 666 -53.94 -33.98 42.73
N CYS A 667 -54.80 -34.59 41.90
CA CYS A 667 -56.03 -33.95 41.43
C CYS A 667 -57.29 -34.30 42.23
N SER A 668 -57.24 -35.24 43.19
CA SER A 668 -58.47 -35.78 43.80
C SER A 668 -58.76 -35.34 45.26
N SER A 669 -57.81 -34.77 46.00
CA SER A 669 -58.10 -34.32 47.38
C SER A 669 -58.18 -32.80 47.47
N VAL A 670 -59.40 -32.31 47.28
CA VAL A 670 -59.85 -31.01 47.79
C VAL A 670 -59.88 -31.14 49.31
N ARG A 671 -59.07 -30.32 50.00
CA ARG A 671 -58.93 -30.19 51.46
C ARG A 671 -58.04 -31.25 52.13
N THR A 672 -56.81 -30.86 52.38
CA THR A 672 -56.17 -30.95 53.70
C THR A 672 -54.95 -30.04 53.65
N PHE A 673 -54.98 -28.95 54.42
CA PHE A 673 -53.78 -28.22 54.78
C PHE A 673 -52.97 -29.13 55.72
N ALA A 674 -52.25 -30.09 55.14
CA ALA A 674 -51.23 -30.82 55.89
C ALA A 674 -50.02 -29.88 56.04
N THR A 675 -49.87 -29.34 57.24
CA THR A 675 -48.74 -28.51 57.67
C THR A 675 -47.49 -29.36 57.81
N GLU A 676 -46.91 -29.77 56.68
CA GLU A 676 -45.56 -30.31 56.66
C GLU A 676 -44.74 -29.60 55.59
N ASN A 677 -43.62 -29.02 56.05
CA ASN A 677 -42.85 -28.07 55.29
C ASN A 677 -41.86 -28.80 54.36
N ILE A 678 -42.04 -28.65 53.06
CA ILE A 678 -41.05 -29.06 52.06
C ILE A 678 -39.85 -28.11 52.15
N SER A 679 -38.63 -28.66 52.12
CA SER A 679 -37.41 -27.85 52.17
C SER A 679 -37.25 -26.98 50.91
N THR A 680 -37.25 -25.65 51.07
CA THR A 680 -36.98 -24.70 49.96
C THR A 680 -35.49 -24.66 49.58
N TRP A 681 -34.59 -25.16 50.44
CA TRP A 681 -33.14 -25.08 50.21
C TRP A 681 -32.68 -25.77 48.93
N ARG A 682 -33.34 -26.87 48.51
CA ARG A 682 -33.02 -27.56 47.26
C ARG A 682 -33.17 -26.62 46.05
N ILE A 683 -34.24 -25.82 46.01
CA ILE A 683 -34.49 -24.84 44.95
C ILE A 683 -33.40 -23.75 44.95
N ILE A 684 -33.05 -23.24 46.12
CA ILE A 684 -32.01 -22.21 46.26
C ILE A 684 -30.64 -22.74 45.81
N PHE A 685 -30.29 -23.98 46.17
CA PHE A 685 -29.03 -24.58 45.74
C PHE A 685 -28.98 -24.83 44.22
N ILE A 686 -30.07 -25.32 43.63
CA ILE A 686 -30.17 -25.47 42.17
C ILE A 686 -30.08 -24.10 41.48
N ALA A 687 -30.74 -23.07 42.00
CA ALA A 687 -30.67 -21.71 41.47
C ALA A 687 -29.23 -21.16 41.53
N ASN A 688 -28.52 -21.35 42.64
CA ASN A 688 -27.12 -20.95 42.79
C ASN A 688 -26.20 -21.67 41.80
N GLU A 689 -26.39 -22.98 41.61
CA GLU A 689 -25.61 -23.75 40.63
C GLU A 689 -25.96 -23.37 39.19
N TRP A 690 -27.20 -23.00 38.90
CA TRP A 690 -27.59 -22.44 37.61
C TRP A 690 -26.86 -21.12 37.30
N ILE A 691 -26.78 -20.20 38.27
CA ILE A 691 -26.04 -18.94 38.12
C ILE A 691 -24.54 -19.21 37.89
N ARG A 692 -23.96 -20.18 38.60
CA ARG A 692 -22.56 -20.58 38.39
C ARG A 692 -22.33 -21.18 37.01
N LEU A 693 -23.30 -21.95 36.51
CA LEU A 693 -23.24 -22.54 35.17
C LEU A 693 -23.34 -21.47 34.08
N SER A 694 -24.23 -20.49 34.23
CA SER A 694 -24.45 -19.43 33.23
C SER A 694 -23.24 -18.49 33.08
N ALA A 695 -22.47 -18.28 34.15
CA ALA A 695 -21.22 -17.51 34.12
C ALA A 695 -20.00 -18.32 33.64
N LYS A 696 -20.13 -19.64 33.43
CA LYS A 696 -19.00 -20.52 33.16
C LYS A 696 -18.56 -20.44 31.70
N GLN A 697 -17.37 -19.89 31.47
CA GLN A 697 -16.76 -19.81 30.15
C GLN A 697 -16.01 -21.10 29.78
N LYS A 698 -15.96 -21.41 28.47
CA LYS A 698 -15.17 -22.55 27.94
C LYS A 698 -13.66 -22.29 27.90
N HIS A 699 -13.25 -21.02 27.98
CA HIS A 699 -11.86 -20.58 27.97
C HIS A 699 -11.65 -19.56 29.09
N SER A 700 -10.40 -19.29 29.47
CA SER A 700 -10.09 -18.34 30.54
C SER A 700 -9.45 -17.08 29.95
N ALA A 701 -10.13 -15.94 30.06
CA ALA A 701 -9.61 -14.65 29.60
C ALA A 701 -8.30 -14.24 30.30
N ALA A 702 -8.15 -14.59 31.58
CA ALA A 702 -6.93 -14.30 32.35
C ALA A 702 -5.72 -15.05 31.78
N TRP A 703 -5.84 -16.36 31.52
CA TRP A 703 -4.78 -17.15 30.90
C TRP A 703 -4.52 -16.74 29.45
N GLN A 704 -5.55 -16.30 28.73
CA GLN A 704 -5.37 -15.76 27.38
C GLN A 704 -4.46 -14.54 27.40
N GLY A 705 -4.73 -13.55 28.26
CA GLY A 705 -3.90 -12.34 28.38
C GLY A 705 -2.49 -12.65 28.88
N LEU A 706 -2.36 -13.46 29.93
CA LEU A 706 -1.08 -13.83 30.54
C LEU A 706 -0.12 -14.49 29.53
N LEU A 707 -0.64 -15.32 28.62
CA LEU A 707 0.18 -16.03 27.64
C LEU A 707 0.43 -15.19 26.37
N VAL A 708 -0.57 -14.46 25.87
CA VAL A 708 -0.45 -13.68 24.62
C VAL A 708 0.53 -12.53 24.78
N LEU A 709 0.42 -11.75 25.86
CA LEU A 709 1.19 -10.52 26.05
C LEU A 709 2.72 -10.72 25.99
N PRO A 710 3.33 -11.64 26.77
CA PRO A 710 4.77 -11.83 26.72
C PRO A 710 5.24 -12.40 25.38
N LEU A 711 4.48 -13.33 24.78
CA LEU A 711 4.85 -13.94 23.50
C LEU A 711 4.83 -12.93 22.35
N VAL A 712 3.80 -12.09 22.28
CA VAL A 712 3.69 -11.01 21.30
C VAL A 712 4.83 -10.00 21.47
N GLN A 713 5.16 -9.61 22.71
CA GLN A 713 6.22 -8.65 22.97
C GLN A 713 7.59 -9.13 22.46
N VAL A 714 7.88 -10.43 22.54
CA VAL A 714 9.10 -11.02 21.98
C VAL A 714 9.13 -10.83 20.46
N PHE A 715 8.04 -11.09 19.74
CA PHE A 715 7.99 -10.91 18.29
C PHE A 715 8.07 -9.43 17.88
N LEU A 716 7.35 -8.54 18.58
CA LEU A 716 7.34 -7.11 18.28
C LEU A 716 8.70 -6.42 18.49
N SER A 717 9.56 -6.98 19.35
CA SER A 717 10.92 -6.46 19.56
C SER A 717 11.84 -6.60 18.34
N ALA A 718 11.49 -7.47 17.38
CA ALA A 718 12.27 -7.63 16.16
C ALA A 718 12.09 -6.42 15.23
N ARG A 719 13.20 -5.78 14.85
CA ARG A 719 13.24 -4.54 14.07
C ARG A 719 12.48 -4.58 12.73
N TRP A 720 12.39 -5.75 12.09
CA TRP A 720 11.70 -5.89 10.81
C TRP A 720 10.18 -6.08 10.98
N ILE A 721 9.74 -6.57 12.16
CA ILE A 721 8.33 -6.70 12.54
C ILE A 721 7.81 -5.34 13.03
N SER A 722 8.60 -4.61 13.81
CA SER A 722 8.20 -3.33 14.38
C SER A 722 7.96 -2.23 13.33
N GLN A 723 8.47 -2.38 12.10
CA GLN A 723 8.36 -1.39 11.04
C GLN A 723 7.09 -1.50 10.19
N ASP A 724 6.36 -2.63 10.25
CA ASP A 724 5.18 -2.87 9.41
C ASP A 724 3.97 -3.29 10.23
N LEU A 725 2.88 -2.53 10.10
CA LEU A 725 1.63 -2.76 10.86
C LEU A 725 0.99 -4.11 10.54
N ALA A 726 1.05 -4.58 9.29
CA ALA A 726 0.43 -5.83 8.89
C ALA A 726 1.13 -7.02 9.56
N LEU A 727 2.46 -6.97 9.63
CA LEU A 727 3.27 -7.98 10.27
C LEU A 727 3.08 -7.99 11.79
N GLN A 728 2.95 -6.83 12.44
CA GLN A 728 2.59 -6.73 13.86
C GLN A 728 1.23 -7.40 14.13
N LEU A 729 0.21 -7.04 13.35
CA LEU A 729 -1.13 -7.61 13.48
C LEU A 729 -1.15 -9.12 13.22
N PHE A 730 -0.36 -9.59 12.24
CA PHE A 730 -0.20 -11.01 11.96
C PHE A 730 0.28 -11.80 13.19
N PHE A 731 1.37 -11.38 13.82
CA PHE A 731 1.89 -12.05 15.01
C PHE A 731 0.93 -11.97 16.22
N ILE A 732 0.23 -10.86 16.39
CA ILE A 732 -0.79 -10.71 17.45
C ILE A 732 -1.95 -11.68 17.23
N VAL A 733 -2.52 -11.70 16.02
CA VAL A 733 -3.69 -12.52 15.68
C VAL A 733 -3.33 -14.01 15.70
N THR A 734 -2.21 -14.41 15.11
CA THR A 734 -1.77 -15.81 15.09
C THR A 734 -1.50 -16.35 16.48
N THR A 735 -0.75 -15.62 17.32
CA THR A 735 -0.44 -16.03 18.69
C THR A 735 -1.72 -16.15 19.53
N SER A 736 -2.63 -15.18 19.39
CA SER A 736 -3.92 -15.20 20.09
C SER A 736 -4.79 -16.40 19.70
N LEU A 737 -4.88 -16.69 18.39
CA LEU A 737 -5.67 -17.80 17.87
C LEU A 737 -5.08 -19.15 18.28
N LEU A 738 -3.76 -19.30 18.23
CA LEU A 738 -3.06 -20.52 18.64
C LEU A 738 -3.32 -20.82 20.13
N ILE A 739 -3.14 -19.84 21.00
CA ILE A 739 -3.37 -20.00 22.45
C ILE A 739 -4.84 -20.33 22.73
N TYR A 740 -5.77 -19.65 22.05
CA TYR A 740 -7.19 -19.92 22.20
C TYR A 740 -7.55 -21.37 21.80
N ILE A 741 -7.04 -21.86 20.66
CA ILE A 741 -7.26 -23.24 20.22
C ILE A 741 -6.66 -24.24 21.22
N ILE A 742 -5.44 -23.99 21.71
CA ILE A 742 -4.80 -24.84 22.72
C ILE A 742 -5.65 -24.88 23.99
N GLN A 743 -6.14 -23.74 24.48
CA GLN A 743 -7.02 -23.69 25.65
C GLN A 743 -8.30 -24.51 25.43
N LEU A 744 -8.93 -24.41 24.26
CA LEU A 744 -10.11 -25.22 23.93
C LEU A 744 -9.81 -26.71 23.90
N LEU A 745 -8.70 -27.12 23.31
CA LEU A 745 -8.28 -28.53 23.25
C LEU A 745 -7.98 -29.07 24.64
N VAL A 746 -7.22 -28.33 25.45
CA VAL A 746 -6.90 -28.70 26.83
C VAL A 746 -8.19 -28.79 27.67
N CYS A 747 -9.10 -27.81 27.55
CA CYS A 747 -10.39 -27.84 28.24
C CYS A 747 -11.24 -29.04 27.83
N SER A 748 -11.32 -29.32 26.53
CA SER A 748 -12.17 -30.39 26.01
C SER A 748 -11.63 -31.79 26.28
N PHE A 749 -10.32 -32.02 26.07
CA PHE A 749 -9.73 -33.36 26.14
C PHE A 749 -9.22 -33.72 27.53
N ILE A 750 -8.75 -32.74 28.30
CA ILE A 750 -8.15 -32.96 29.62
C ILE A 750 -9.18 -32.63 30.71
N PHE A 751 -9.64 -31.38 30.78
CA PHE A 751 -10.49 -30.95 31.89
C PHE A 751 -11.86 -31.62 31.91
N TYR A 752 -12.57 -31.69 30.79
CA TYR A 752 -13.88 -32.36 30.76
C TYR A 752 -13.77 -33.88 30.95
N ARG A 753 -12.64 -34.51 30.61
CA ARG A 753 -12.43 -35.93 30.85
C ARG A 753 -12.12 -36.23 32.32
N LEU A 754 -11.31 -35.40 32.96
CA LEU A 754 -10.92 -35.58 34.36
C LEU A 754 -12.03 -35.16 35.34
N PHE A 755 -12.68 -34.03 35.07
CA PHE A 755 -13.65 -33.45 35.98
C PHE A 755 -15.09 -33.62 35.51
N GLY A 756 -15.38 -34.12 34.31
CA GLY A 756 -16.73 -34.23 33.77
C GLY A 756 -17.27 -32.91 33.20
N ASP A 757 -18.25 -33.00 32.30
CA ASP A 757 -18.92 -31.84 31.69
C ASP A 757 -19.75 -31.10 32.75
N PRO A 758 -19.56 -29.77 32.95
CA PRO A 758 -20.38 -29.00 33.88
C PRO A 758 -21.88 -29.07 33.62
N LEU A 759 -22.32 -29.14 32.35
CA LEU A 759 -23.75 -29.24 32.04
C LEU A 759 -24.32 -30.59 32.50
N GLN A 760 -23.59 -31.68 32.28
CA GLN A 760 -24.00 -33.01 32.73
C GLN A 760 -24.10 -33.09 34.25
N LYS A 761 -23.12 -32.51 34.97
CA LYS A 761 -23.16 -32.40 36.44
C LYS A 761 -24.39 -31.66 36.94
N PHE A 762 -24.76 -30.57 36.27
CA PHE A 762 -25.94 -29.80 36.62
C PHE A 762 -27.23 -30.60 36.41
N ILE A 763 -27.34 -31.32 35.29
CA ILE A 763 -28.47 -32.22 35.00
C ILE A 763 -28.56 -33.33 36.06
N ASP A 764 -27.43 -33.95 36.41
CA ASP A 764 -27.36 -34.98 37.44
C ASP A 764 -27.77 -34.42 38.82
N LEU A 765 -27.32 -33.20 39.16
CA LEU A 765 -27.69 -32.51 40.39
C LEU A 765 -29.20 -32.21 40.45
N CYS A 766 -29.81 -31.78 39.34
CA CYS A 766 -31.25 -31.59 39.23
C CYS A 766 -32.00 -32.89 39.54
N SER A 767 -31.53 -34.01 38.98
CA SER A 767 -32.12 -35.34 39.20
C SER A 767 -31.98 -35.85 40.63
N LEU A 768 -30.86 -35.57 41.29
CA LEU A 768 -30.62 -35.92 42.69
C LEU A 768 -31.46 -35.05 43.64
N SER A 769 -31.65 -33.78 43.30
CA SER A 769 -32.41 -32.81 44.10
C SER A 769 -33.92 -32.90 43.87
N ASN A 770 -34.37 -33.76 42.96
CA ASN A 770 -35.78 -33.93 42.58
C ASN A 770 -36.42 -32.62 42.04
N ILE A 771 -35.65 -31.82 41.29
CA ILE A 771 -36.07 -30.52 40.75
C ILE A 771 -35.88 -30.51 39.23
N SER A 772 -36.94 -30.20 38.49
CA SER A 772 -36.84 -29.93 37.04
C SER A 772 -36.64 -28.45 36.76
N VAL A 773 -35.97 -28.14 35.64
CA VAL A 773 -35.75 -26.76 35.18
C VAL A 773 -36.53 -26.52 33.89
N PHE A 774 -37.41 -25.53 33.88
CA PHE A 774 -38.22 -25.17 32.72
C PHE A 774 -37.91 -23.72 32.35
N MET A 775 -37.36 -23.51 31.15
CA MET A 775 -36.87 -22.21 30.66
C MET A 775 -37.65 -21.78 29.43
N LEU A 776 -38.19 -20.56 29.45
CA LEU A 776 -38.82 -19.93 28.29
C LEU A 776 -37.95 -18.78 27.81
N LEU A 777 -37.40 -18.93 26.60
CA LEU A 777 -36.62 -17.89 25.93
C LEU A 777 -37.51 -16.95 25.13
N GLU A 778 -38.58 -17.51 24.56
CA GLU A 778 -39.63 -16.81 23.82
C GLU A 778 -40.99 -17.34 24.32
N GLN A 779 -42.11 -16.71 23.93
CA GLN A 779 -43.45 -17.08 24.43
C GLN A 779 -43.85 -18.54 24.15
N SER A 780 -43.35 -19.13 23.06
CA SER A 780 -43.67 -20.49 22.59
C SER A 780 -42.44 -21.36 22.32
N PHE A 781 -41.27 -20.98 22.85
CA PHE A 781 -40.02 -21.73 22.66
C PHE A 781 -39.14 -21.69 23.91
N GLY A 782 -38.62 -22.86 24.28
CA GLY A 782 -37.84 -22.99 25.48
C GLY A 782 -37.08 -24.30 25.58
N PHE A 783 -36.49 -24.50 26.75
CA PHE A 783 -35.73 -25.68 27.10
C PHE A 783 -36.24 -26.27 28.41
N TYR A 784 -36.25 -27.60 28.50
CA TYR A 784 -36.66 -28.32 29.69
C TYR A 784 -35.60 -29.34 30.12
N ILE A 785 -35.21 -29.30 31.39
CA ILE A 785 -34.38 -30.31 32.03
C ILE A 785 -35.27 -31.11 32.99
N HIS A 786 -35.40 -32.39 32.72
CA HIS A 786 -36.13 -33.32 33.56
C HIS A 786 -35.26 -33.79 34.73
N GLY A 787 -35.58 -33.32 35.93
CA GLY A 787 -34.87 -33.65 37.16
C GLY A 787 -35.71 -34.38 38.19
N ARG A 788 -36.76 -35.09 37.78
CA ARG A 788 -37.53 -35.95 38.70
C ARG A 788 -36.65 -37.13 39.12
N SER A 789 -36.48 -37.32 40.42
CA SER A 789 -35.67 -38.40 40.97
C SER A 789 -36.35 -39.76 40.68
N PRO A 790 -35.63 -40.77 40.17
CA PRO A 790 -36.17 -42.13 40.02
C PRO A 790 -36.66 -42.76 41.32
N ASN A 791 -36.13 -42.29 42.46
CA ASN A 791 -36.51 -42.75 43.79
C ASN A 791 -37.74 -42.01 44.34
N GLY A 792 -38.19 -40.94 43.67
CA GLY A 792 -39.40 -40.18 43.99
C GLY A 792 -39.25 -39.16 45.13
N PHE A 793 -38.07 -39.06 45.74
CA PHE A 793 -37.78 -38.14 46.84
C PHE A 793 -36.29 -37.81 46.93
N ALA A 794 -35.95 -36.64 47.47
CA ALA A 794 -34.58 -36.18 47.67
C ALA A 794 -34.21 -35.92 49.14
N ASP A 795 -35.14 -35.42 49.96
CA ASP A 795 -34.84 -35.04 51.36
C ASP A 795 -34.77 -36.28 52.26
N THR A 796 -33.55 -36.76 52.54
CA THR A 796 -33.31 -37.97 53.36
C THR A 796 -32.08 -37.88 54.25
N ASP A 797 -32.00 -38.83 55.20
CA ASP A 797 -30.81 -39.12 55.98
C ASP A 797 -29.69 -39.75 55.12
N MET A 798 -28.46 -39.65 55.62
CA MET A 798 -27.25 -40.10 54.90
C MET A 798 -27.30 -41.57 54.49
N TYR A 799 -27.90 -42.44 55.32
CA TYR A 799 -28.00 -43.87 55.02
C TYR A 799 -28.91 -44.13 53.81
N SER A 800 -30.09 -43.51 53.78
CA SER A 800 -31.01 -43.60 52.63
C SER A 800 -30.38 -43.04 51.36
N MET A 801 -29.66 -41.92 51.44
CA MET A 801 -28.94 -41.36 50.30
C MET A 801 -27.86 -42.32 49.75
N LEU A 802 -27.07 -42.96 50.62
CA LEU A 802 -26.08 -43.97 50.22
C LEU A 802 -26.75 -45.19 49.57
N ALA A 803 -27.86 -45.67 50.13
CA ALA A 803 -28.62 -46.78 49.56
C ALA A 803 -29.16 -46.46 48.16
N GLN A 804 -29.65 -45.24 47.95
CA GLN A 804 -30.07 -44.75 46.63
C GLN A 804 -28.92 -44.68 45.62
N MET A 805 -27.76 -44.17 46.03
CA MET A 805 -26.56 -44.13 45.16
C MET A 805 -26.08 -45.53 44.78
N HIS A 806 -26.10 -46.47 45.73
CA HIS A 806 -25.75 -47.87 45.47
C HIS A 806 -26.75 -48.57 44.53
N ARG A 807 -28.05 -48.26 44.64
CA ARG A 807 -29.06 -48.78 43.71
C ARG A 807 -28.90 -48.19 42.30
N ASN A 808 -28.56 -46.91 42.21
CA ASN A 808 -28.25 -46.23 40.95
C ASN A 808 -27.00 -46.83 40.28
N SER A 809 -25.94 -47.15 41.03
CA SER A 809 -24.70 -47.74 40.47
C SER A 809 -24.92 -49.15 39.92
N GLN A 810 -25.87 -49.90 40.50
CA GLN A 810 -26.26 -51.22 40.01
C GLN A 810 -27.29 -51.17 38.87
N HIS A 811 -27.62 -49.98 38.32
CA HIS A 811 -28.67 -49.77 37.31
C HIS A 811 -30.05 -50.36 37.70
N ARG A 812 -30.36 -50.42 39.01
CA ARG A 812 -31.61 -50.99 39.55
C ARG A 812 -32.72 -49.93 39.75
N CYS A 813 -32.51 -48.74 39.22
CA CYS A 813 -33.46 -47.62 39.29
C CYS A 813 -34.20 -47.45 37.98
N SER A 814 -35.38 -46.81 38.02
CA SER A 814 -36.07 -46.38 36.81
C SER A 814 -35.15 -45.48 35.98
N ARG A 815 -35.30 -45.52 34.65
CA ARG A 815 -34.59 -44.61 33.75
C ARG A 815 -34.91 -43.16 34.11
N LYS A 816 -33.92 -42.29 33.92
CA LYS A 816 -33.96 -40.90 34.40
C LYS A 816 -34.64 -39.93 33.43
N GLY A 817 -34.93 -40.33 32.19
CA GLY A 817 -35.53 -39.46 31.19
C GLY A 817 -37.05 -39.29 31.34
N LEU A 818 -37.59 -38.28 30.66
CA LEU A 818 -39.03 -38.02 30.62
C LEU A 818 -39.79 -39.09 29.82
N LEU A 819 -39.12 -39.65 28.80
CA LEU A 819 -39.64 -40.76 28.00
C LEU A 819 -39.24 -42.06 28.70
N GLY A 820 -40.20 -42.96 28.93
CA GLY A 820 -40.00 -44.19 29.73
C GLY A 820 -38.83 -45.08 29.28
N ASP A 821 -38.44 -44.98 28.01
CA ASP A 821 -37.34 -45.76 27.42
C ASP A 821 -36.01 -44.99 27.29
N SER A 822 -35.85 -43.78 27.85
CA SER A 822 -34.65 -42.95 27.63
C SER A 822 -33.99 -42.50 28.93
N ASP A 823 -32.65 -42.40 28.91
CA ASP A 823 -31.85 -41.73 29.95
C ASP A 823 -31.58 -40.25 29.64
N GLN A 824 -32.17 -39.72 28.56
CA GLN A 824 -32.01 -38.32 28.18
C GLN A 824 -32.87 -37.42 29.07
N GLN A 825 -32.27 -36.38 29.62
CA GLN A 825 -32.94 -35.48 30.57
C GLN A 825 -33.08 -34.04 30.05
N SER A 826 -32.50 -33.71 28.90
CA SER A 826 -32.55 -32.36 28.32
C SER A 826 -33.39 -32.35 27.04
N TYR A 827 -34.36 -31.44 26.96
CA TYR A 827 -35.35 -31.37 25.89
C TYR A 827 -35.52 -29.95 25.37
N ILE A 828 -35.81 -29.82 24.07
CA ILE A 828 -36.30 -28.59 23.44
C ILE A 828 -37.82 -28.66 23.46
N ILE A 829 -38.48 -27.62 23.98
CA ILE A 829 -39.93 -27.58 24.13
C ILE A 829 -40.54 -26.45 23.31
N LEU A 830 -41.71 -26.70 22.75
CA LEU A 830 -42.56 -25.70 22.11
C LEU A 830 -43.91 -25.65 22.85
N PRO A 831 -43.98 -24.94 23.99
CA PRO A 831 -45.21 -24.86 24.77
C PRO A 831 -46.32 -24.09 24.02
N PRO A 832 -47.59 -24.48 24.21
CA PRO A 832 -48.71 -23.76 23.61
C PRO A 832 -48.88 -22.38 24.26
N LEU A 833 -49.29 -21.37 23.49
CA LEU A 833 -49.48 -19.99 24.00
C LEU A 833 -50.50 -19.91 25.15
N ASN A 834 -51.49 -20.81 25.16
CA ASN A 834 -52.42 -20.92 26.26
C ASN A 834 -51.71 -21.12 27.60
N LEU A 835 -50.63 -21.92 27.64
CA LEU A 835 -49.82 -22.10 28.86
C LEU A 835 -49.28 -20.76 29.35
N ARG A 836 -48.79 -19.89 28.45
CA ARG A 836 -48.29 -18.55 28.79
C ARG A 836 -49.40 -17.65 29.32
N ILE A 837 -50.59 -17.66 28.69
CA ILE A 837 -51.74 -16.87 29.14
C ILE A 837 -52.20 -17.32 30.53
N TYR A 838 -52.25 -18.64 30.78
CA TYR A 838 -52.58 -19.19 32.09
C TYR A 838 -51.50 -18.85 33.12
N PHE A 839 -50.23 -18.92 32.73
CA PHE A 839 -49.11 -18.52 33.56
C PHE A 839 -49.19 -17.06 33.99
N GLU A 840 -49.42 -16.12 33.06
CA GLU A 840 -49.55 -14.70 33.38
C GLU A 840 -50.76 -14.42 34.29
N LYS A 841 -51.86 -15.14 34.10
CA LYS A 841 -53.02 -15.08 35.01
C LYS A 841 -52.67 -15.54 36.43
N LEU A 842 -51.88 -16.60 36.58
CA LEU A 842 -51.42 -17.10 37.89
C LEU A 842 -50.43 -16.16 38.56
N LEU A 843 -49.64 -15.43 37.77
CA LEU A 843 -48.65 -14.46 38.26
C LEU A 843 -49.23 -13.06 38.52
N ALA A 844 -50.38 -12.72 37.91
CA ALA A 844 -51.02 -11.41 38.04
C ALA A 844 -51.28 -10.94 39.50
N PRO A 845 -51.70 -11.80 40.46
CA PRO A 845 -51.85 -11.40 41.87
C PRO A 845 -50.52 -10.97 42.51
N TYR A 846 -49.42 -11.61 42.14
CA TYR A 846 -48.07 -11.26 42.59
C TYR A 846 -47.56 -9.96 41.95
N GLN A 847 -47.77 -9.78 40.64
CA GLN A 847 -47.37 -8.55 39.94
C GLN A 847 -48.13 -7.31 40.43
N ARG A 848 -49.43 -7.42 40.70
CA ARG A 848 -50.25 -6.32 41.24
C ARG A 848 -49.85 -5.92 42.66
N SER A 849 -49.36 -6.86 43.46
CA SER A 849 -48.88 -6.55 44.81
C SER A 849 -47.50 -5.88 44.79
N TYR A 850 -46.61 -6.26 43.87
CA TYR A 850 -45.32 -5.60 43.67
C TYR A 850 -45.47 -4.12 43.22
N SER A 851 -46.44 -3.80 42.33
CA SER A 851 -46.67 -2.43 41.86
C SER A 851 -47.34 -1.53 42.91
N ILE A 852 -48.27 -2.06 43.71
CA ILE A 852 -48.94 -1.31 44.79
C ILE A 852 -47.96 -0.97 45.94
N SER A 853 -46.93 -1.80 46.15
CA SER A 853 -45.89 -1.60 47.17
C SER A 853 -45.01 -0.36 46.92
N GLN A 854 -44.93 0.14 45.68
CA GLN A 854 -44.16 1.36 45.36
C GLN A 854 -44.98 2.67 45.52
N ALA A 855 -46.32 2.59 45.56
CA ALA A 855 -47.17 3.79 45.57
C ALA A 855 -47.65 4.21 46.97
N HIS A 856 -47.59 3.36 47.99
CA HIS A 856 -48.02 3.69 49.36
C HIS A 856 -47.03 3.17 50.41
N PHE A 857 -45.98 3.95 50.65
CA PHE A 857 -44.97 3.67 51.67
C PHE A 857 -45.41 4.16 53.07
N GLN A 858 -46.66 3.91 53.50
CA GLN A 858 -47.07 4.32 54.85
C GLN A 858 -48.31 3.59 55.40
N LYS A 859 -48.26 2.27 55.58
CA LYS A 859 -48.83 1.55 56.74
C LYS A 859 -48.72 0.02 56.60
N GLU A 860 -48.37 -0.61 57.72
CA GLU A 860 -48.64 -2.00 58.13
C GLU A 860 -47.66 -3.12 57.73
N ILE A 861 -47.01 -3.65 58.78
CA ILE A 861 -46.31 -4.96 58.86
C ILE A 861 -47.22 -6.12 58.38
N ASN A 862 -48.54 -6.00 58.54
CA ASN A 862 -49.54 -6.96 58.04
C ASN A 862 -49.58 -7.08 56.51
N THR A 863 -49.07 -6.09 55.77
CA THR A 863 -49.06 -6.11 54.30
C THR A 863 -47.91 -6.93 53.73
N ILE A 864 -46.79 -7.01 54.43
CA ILE A 864 -45.61 -7.81 54.04
C ILE A 864 -45.90 -9.28 54.27
N ASP A 865 -46.45 -9.64 55.42
CA ASP A 865 -46.84 -11.02 55.72
C ASP A 865 -47.93 -11.50 54.75
N ALA A 866 -48.92 -10.65 54.44
CA ALA A 866 -49.93 -10.96 53.44
C ALA A 866 -49.36 -11.04 52.01
N ALA A 867 -48.35 -10.25 51.66
CA ALA A 867 -47.65 -10.35 50.37
C ALA A 867 -46.78 -11.61 50.29
N MET A 868 -46.11 -11.98 51.38
CA MET A 868 -45.31 -13.20 51.52
C MET A 868 -46.20 -14.44 51.42
N GLU A 869 -47.32 -14.48 52.13
CA GLU A 869 -48.30 -15.57 52.06
C GLU A 869 -48.87 -15.72 50.64
N ARG A 870 -49.22 -14.60 49.98
CA ARG A 870 -49.64 -14.61 48.58
C ARG A 870 -48.54 -15.12 47.65
N SER A 871 -47.29 -14.71 47.83
CA SER A 871 -46.17 -15.17 47.00
C SER A 871 -45.91 -16.67 47.16
N SER A 872 -45.98 -17.19 48.39
CA SER A 872 -45.87 -18.60 48.70
C SER A 872 -47.04 -19.40 48.12
N ALA A 873 -48.26 -18.89 48.22
CA ALA A 873 -49.44 -19.51 47.63
C ALA A 873 -49.39 -19.51 46.09
N THR A 874 -48.94 -18.42 45.47
CA THR A 874 -48.72 -18.33 44.02
C THR A 874 -47.66 -19.33 43.56
N PHE A 875 -46.53 -19.44 44.28
CA PHE A 875 -45.49 -20.43 43.99
C PHE A 875 -46.04 -21.87 44.05
N ASN A 876 -46.75 -22.22 45.12
CA ASN A 876 -47.32 -23.56 45.28
C ASN A 876 -48.37 -23.90 44.21
N ASN A 877 -49.24 -22.95 43.86
CA ASN A 877 -50.22 -23.11 42.79
C ASN A 877 -49.55 -23.30 41.42
N LEU A 878 -48.49 -22.55 41.15
CA LEU A 878 -47.72 -22.60 39.92
C LEU A 878 -46.93 -23.90 39.80
N ASN A 879 -46.27 -24.34 40.87
CA ASN A 879 -45.57 -25.61 40.92
C ASN A 879 -46.54 -26.78 40.69
N ARG A 880 -47.71 -26.78 41.38
CA ARG A 880 -48.75 -27.80 41.18
C ARG A 880 -49.27 -27.83 39.75
N PHE A 881 -49.50 -26.65 39.15
CA PHE A 881 -49.92 -26.55 37.74
C PHE A 881 -48.85 -27.13 36.80
N LEU A 882 -47.58 -26.77 36.95
CA LEU A 882 -46.51 -27.25 36.09
C LEU A 882 -46.25 -28.76 36.26
N CYS A 883 -46.31 -29.28 37.49
CA CYS A 883 -46.26 -30.73 37.73
C CYS A 883 -47.41 -31.46 37.03
N ALA A 884 -48.64 -30.95 37.16
CA ALA A 884 -49.81 -31.54 36.51
C ALA A 884 -49.74 -31.45 34.98
N PHE A 885 -49.29 -30.32 34.44
CA PHE A 885 -49.07 -30.13 33.01
C PHE A 885 -48.09 -31.16 32.48
N ILE A 886 -46.93 -31.31 33.12
CA ILE A 886 -45.91 -32.27 32.69
C ILE A 886 -46.41 -33.70 32.81
N ASP A 887 -47.06 -34.09 33.92
CA ASP A 887 -47.56 -35.46 34.12
C ASP A 887 -48.71 -35.85 33.16
N HIS A 888 -49.61 -34.92 32.83
CA HIS A 888 -50.75 -35.18 31.92
C HIS A 888 -50.36 -35.08 30.44
N ASP A 889 -49.51 -34.12 30.06
CA ASP A 889 -49.16 -33.87 28.67
C ASP A 889 -47.94 -34.67 28.17
N VAL A 890 -47.37 -35.61 28.96
CA VAL A 890 -46.35 -36.54 28.42
C VAL A 890 -46.89 -37.26 27.18
N LEU A 891 -48.17 -37.64 27.17
CA LEU A 891 -48.79 -38.33 26.04
C LEU A 891 -49.20 -37.38 24.90
N SER A 892 -49.60 -36.13 25.18
CA SER A 892 -50.04 -35.16 24.15
C SER A 892 -48.85 -34.45 23.47
N LEU A 893 -47.73 -34.25 24.19
CA LEU A 893 -46.41 -33.93 23.64
C LEU A 893 -45.87 -35.06 22.73
N LEU A 894 -46.41 -36.28 22.86
CA LEU A 894 -46.10 -37.44 22.03
C LEU A 894 -47.12 -37.70 20.89
N THR A 895 -48.36 -37.19 20.96
CA THR A 895 -49.45 -37.60 20.05
C THR A 895 -50.10 -36.51 19.20
N GLY A 896 -49.68 -35.25 19.30
CA GLY A 896 -50.00 -34.22 18.31
C GLY A 896 -48.79 -33.93 17.43
N TYR A 897 -48.85 -34.27 16.14
CA TYR A 897 -47.86 -34.06 15.06
C TYR A 897 -46.91 -35.21 14.72
N GLN A 898 -47.41 -36.13 13.88
CA GLN A 898 -46.58 -36.72 12.83
C GLN A 898 -45.97 -35.59 11.98
N GLY A 899 -44.74 -35.16 12.30
CA GLY A 899 -44.01 -34.22 11.44
C GLY A 899 -42.73 -33.62 12.02
N TYR A 900 -42.68 -33.26 13.30
CA TYR A 900 -41.48 -32.62 13.88
C TYR A 900 -41.35 -32.95 15.36
N GLY A 901 -40.61 -34.02 15.66
CA GLY A 901 -40.38 -34.51 17.01
C GLY A 901 -39.47 -33.64 17.87
N LEU A 902 -39.42 -33.97 19.16
CA LEU A 902 -38.37 -33.57 20.12
C LEU A 902 -36.99 -33.83 19.49
N TYR A 903 -36.31 -32.77 19.04
CA TYR A 903 -34.96 -32.89 18.51
C TYR A 903 -33.93 -32.85 19.64
N ASN A 904 -33.20 -33.94 19.78
CA ASN A 904 -32.02 -34.05 20.64
C ASN A 904 -30.91 -33.10 20.15
N LYS A 905 -30.50 -32.14 20.99
CA LYS A 905 -29.25 -31.39 20.80
C LYS A 905 -28.59 -31.13 22.14
N ARG A 906 -27.57 -31.93 22.45
CA ARG A 906 -26.60 -31.68 23.55
C ARG A 906 -25.79 -30.38 23.39
N GLU A 907 -25.84 -29.73 22.22
CA GLU A 907 -24.93 -28.61 21.88
C GLU A 907 -25.53 -27.20 22.02
N ASN A 908 -26.85 -27.05 22.17
CA ASN A 908 -27.52 -25.74 22.17
C ASN A 908 -27.80 -25.16 23.57
N PHE A 909 -27.40 -25.86 24.64
CA PHE A 909 -27.59 -25.43 26.04
C PHE A 909 -26.43 -24.59 26.59
N ARG A 910 -25.52 -24.13 25.72
CA ARG A 910 -24.30 -23.38 26.08
C ARG A 910 -24.19 -22.08 25.33
#